data_AF-A0A7C5CX91-F1
#
_entry.id   AF-A0A7C5CX91-F1
#
_cell.length_a   1.000
_cell.length_b   1.000
_cell.length_c   1.000
_cell.angle_alpha   90.00
_cell.angle_beta   90.00
_cell.angle_gamma   90.00
#
_symmetry.space_group_name_H-M   'P 1'
#
loop_
_entity.id
_entity.type
_entity.pdbx_description
1 polymer ?
#
loop_
_entity_poly.entity_id
_entity_poly.type
_entity_poly.pdbx_seq_one_letter_code
_entity_poly.pdbx_strand_id
1 'polypeptide(L)'
;MIDMSGGKSFGMERPVKIAIMAGIVLLLVGSGIFLLLGGRKGGEPRYNPVNSVPRDFMMITDYPGTEEEMFAISLLTSLQFMGGEYHPLVICSPDGVLSDHELFTLSHLKTDRPKVFFTNRETAPANINQQLSGMGLAPINDSEVHPLVPGIAGTFFGFSGIMEVEDYEESLWAAPYAKNTNMALVPGGRTFETQEQAHNALRTLGIDSGYAVVANPDDHSLETMRRTMDYDPYDDAWFCPDISLMAAQMAAYHDAFVITNTTPLDSTEWVLNLDLSQNRRALGIHEKLREVNDISPLEYIALVGSATALPQFLTQSGGTEGDIVNSDVMYGFLDDDNTYMDAAVGRIIQYDVSLASNQLLKTYLFDDFSDTVTVNYRDVAGGTHEKEWRKHGASFSGFEITYERMQATPGRWICTDFEDAGFTYDYVGPFNTGNKLLDGTINSMENDISEICQGAGYVAYRGHGSDTGSLYGIRVYGPNGEEHQLRYSDCQNMNLPPQLAFFVSCLNGKIYGHGPGTDPASDVEFDKLFTLNYLAAGPAVLVGATEVSFSNIGQDLHSIPAEYLPFIDDHQWDHNDAWYAFVWDGILDHPREHGTIGKAAQWSENRYMNYPPNNQPAPMYPDGEVDWYEVTFFAVYGDPSFRPAVDEMSSPGYDPWHNGPDDM
;
A
#
# COMPACT_ATOMS: atom_id res chain seq x y z
N MET A 1 92.11 -33.24 -3.06
CA MET A 1 90.67 -33.40 -3.36
C MET A 1 89.97 -32.25 -2.63
N ILE A 2 89.40 -31.31 -3.40
CA ILE A 2 88.16 -30.51 -3.19
C ILE A 2 87.85 -30.11 -1.72
N ASP A 3 87.47 -28.90 -1.31
CA ASP A 3 87.28 -27.53 -1.83
C ASP A 3 86.62 -26.72 -0.67
N MET A 4 86.70 -25.38 -0.73
CA MET A 4 85.83 -24.35 -0.09
C MET A 4 85.52 -24.39 1.43
N SER A 5 85.29 -23.30 2.16
CA SER A 5 85.31 -21.84 1.99
C SER A 5 85.00 -21.28 3.38
N GLY A 6 85.59 -20.13 3.73
CA GLY A 6 85.42 -19.50 5.04
C GLY A 6 84.02 -18.92 5.31
N GLY A 7 83.79 -18.59 6.58
CA GLY A 7 82.65 -17.79 7.02
C GLY A 7 82.87 -17.29 8.45
N LYS A 8 83.37 -16.05 8.58
CA LYS A 8 83.50 -15.32 9.84
C LYS A 8 82.11 -14.93 10.37
N SER A 9 81.79 -15.23 11.63
CA SER A 9 80.61 -14.64 12.29
C SER A 9 80.92 -13.20 12.71
N PHE A 10 80.41 -12.23 11.96
CA PHE A 10 80.35 -10.83 12.36
C PHE A 10 79.11 -10.58 13.22
N GLY A 11 79.28 -9.78 14.27
CA GLY A 11 78.22 -9.41 15.20
C GLY A 11 77.06 -8.67 14.52
N MET A 12 75.89 -9.30 14.52
CA MET A 12 74.60 -8.71 14.17
C MET A 12 73.80 -8.46 15.45
N GLU A 13 74.07 -7.38 16.18
CA GLU A 13 73.13 -6.94 17.24
C GLU A 13 72.85 -5.44 17.27
N ARG A 14 73.73 -4.59 16.72
CA ARG A 14 73.50 -3.12 16.68
C ARG A 14 72.76 -2.59 15.45
N PRO A 15 73.03 -3.01 14.20
CA PRO A 15 72.38 -2.39 13.04
C PRO A 15 70.90 -2.79 12.90
N VAL A 16 70.52 -4.00 13.34
CA VAL A 16 69.13 -4.49 13.31
C VAL A 16 68.24 -3.72 14.29
N LYS A 17 68.74 -3.41 15.50
CA LYS A 17 68.00 -2.61 16.50
C LYS A 17 67.79 -1.16 16.03
N ILE A 18 68.75 -0.58 15.32
CA ILE A 18 68.63 0.78 14.77
C ILE A 18 67.64 0.79 13.58
N ALA A 19 67.65 -0.23 12.73
CA ALA A 19 66.69 -0.36 11.63
C ALA A 19 65.25 -0.56 12.12
N ILE A 20 65.04 -1.35 13.17
CA ILE A 20 63.73 -1.56 13.80
C ILE A 20 63.24 -0.27 14.48
N MET A 21 64.10 0.44 15.21
CA MET A 21 63.75 1.74 15.82
C MET A 21 63.43 2.81 14.77
N ALA A 22 64.19 2.85 13.67
CA ALA A 22 63.90 3.76 12.55
C ALA A 22 62.57 3.43 11.86
N GLY A 23 62.25 2.13 11.71
CA GLY A 23 60.97 1.67 11.19
C GLY A 23 59.79 2.04 12.09
N ILE A 24 59.93 1.88 13.41
CA ILE A 24 58.89 2.26 14.39
C ILE A 24 58.69 3.78 14.42
N VAL A 25 59.77 4.57 14.34
CA VAL A 25 59.67 6.04 14.30
C VAL A 25 59.04 6.51 13.00
N LEU A 26 59.37 5.90 11.85
CA LEU A 26 58.72 6.21 10.57
C LEU A 26 57.24 5.80 10.56
N LEU A 27 56.88 4.70 11.21
CA LEU A 27 55.48 4.31 11.43
C LEU A 27 54.76 5.31 12.34
N LEU A 28 55.34 5.71 13.46
CA LEU A 28 54.73 6.66 14.39
C LEU A 28 54.61 8.07 13.78
N VAL A 29 55.60 8.51 12.99
CA VAL A 29 55.55 9.78 12.27
C VAL A 29 54.58 9.68 11.09
N GLY A 30 54.52 8.55 10.39
CA GLY A 30 53.52 8.28 9.34
C GLY A 30 52.09 8.24 9.86
N SER A 31 51.86 7.58 11.01
CA SER A 31 50.58 7.57 11.73
C SER A 31 50.22 8.94 12.30
N GLY A 32 51.21 9.69 12.80
CA GLY A 32 51.03 11.06 13.27
C GLY A 32 50.68 12.04 12.14
N ILE A 33 51.31 11.88 10.97
CA ILE A 33 50.99 12.65 9.76
C ILE A 33 49.64 12.21 9.18
N PHE A 34 49.28 10.92 9.21
CA PHE A 34 47.96 10.43 8.83
C PHE A 34 46.86 10.92 9.78
N LEU A 35 47.13 11.06 11.09
CA LEU A 35 46.20 11.66 12.05
C LEU A 35 46.12 13.19 11.91
N LEU A 36 47.22 13.86 11.53
CA LEU A 36 47.26 15.30 11.30
C LEU A 36 46.70 15.73 9.93
N LEU A 37 46.78 14.86 8.91
CA LEU A 37 46.27 15.11 7.55
C LEU A 37 44.93 14.41 7.26
N GLY A 38 44.68 13.24 7.85
CA GLY A 38 43.41 12.50 7.80
C GLY A 38 42.43 12.88 8.92
N GLY A 39 42.85 13.75 9.85
CA GLY A 39 42.03 14.29 10.93
C GLY A 39 41.29 15.59 10.60
N ARG A 40 41.20 15.99 9.33
CA ARG A 40 40.10 16.88 8.93
C ARG A 40 38.83 16.04 8.78
N LYS A 41 38.26 15.63 9.92
CA LYS A 41 36.80 15.60 10.00
C LYS A 41 36.36 17.00 9.54
N GLY A 42 35.55 17.06 8.50
CA GLY A 42 34.90 18.30 8.08
C GLY A 42 34.33 19.00 9.31
N GLY A 43 34.36 20.33 9.32
CA GLY A 43 33.60 21.04 10.35
C GLY A 43 32.16 20.53 10.37
N GLU A 44 31.48 20.68 11.51
CA GLU A 44 30.04 20.37 11.62
C GLU A 44 29.34 20.80 10.33
N PRO A 45 28.55 19.91 9.71
CA PRO A 45 27.88 20.22 8.46
C PRO A 45 27.08 21.51 8.66
N ARG A 46 27.40 22.53 7.84
CA ARG A 46 26.79 23.85 7.98
C ARG A 46 25.63 23.96 7.02
N TYR A 47 24.43 24.13 7.57
CA TYR A 47 23.27 24.54 6.80
C TYR A 47 23.56 25.90 6.15
N ASN A 48 23.59 25.92 4.81
CA ASN A 48 23.90 27.09 4.02
C ASN A 48 22.94 27.20 2.83
N PRO A 49 21.67 27.56 3.09
CA PRO A 49 20.66 27.63 2.04
C PRO A 49 20.94 28.76 1.06
N VAL A 50 20.68 28.49 -0.22
CA VAL A 50 20.85 29.42 -1.35
C VAL A 50 19.64 29.46 -2.27
N ASN A 51 18.75 28.47 -2.20
CA ASN A 51 17.56 28.34 -3.03
C ASN A 51 16.32 28.65 -2.20
N SER A 52 15.35 29.35 -2.78
CA SER A 52 14.01 29.52 -2.23
C SER A 52 13.04 28.67 -3.02
N VAL A 53 12.09 28.03 -2.36
CA VAL A 53 10.90 27.47 -2.99
C VAL A 53 9.69 28.37 -2.74
N PRO A 54 8.63 28.26 -3.56
CA PRO A 54 7.34 28.83 -3.26
C PRO A 54 6.81 28.32 -1.92
N ARG A 55 5.81 29.01 -1.34
CA ARG A 55 5.27 28.63 -0.03
C ARG A 55 4.50 27.31 -0.09
N ASP A 56 3.58 27.19 -1.03
CA ASP A 56 2.81 25.97 -1.29
C ASP A 56 3.19 25.53 -2.70
N PHE A 57 3.88 24.41 -2.81
CA PHE A 57 4.44 23.89 -4.06
C PHE A 57 4.24 22.38 -4.15
N MET A 58 4.39 21.89 -5.37
CA MET A 58 4.45 20.46 -5.69
C MET A 58 5.83 20.14 -6.24
N MET A 59 6.36 18.98 -5.86
CA MET A 59 7.60 18.45 -6.40
C MET A 59 7.31 17.47 -7.52
N ILE A 60 8.08 17.58 -8.58
CA ILE A 60 8.15 16.59 -9.65
C ILE A 60 9.58 16.06 -9.65
N THR A 61 9.78 14.77 -9.87
CA THR A 61 11.12 14.19 -10.05
C THR A 61 11.16 13.27 -11.28
N ASP A 62 12.34 13.06 -11.84
CA ASP A 62 12.55 11.94 -12.76
C ASP A 62 12.30 10.60 -12.05
N TYR A 63 11.98 9.55 -12.83
CA TYR A 63 12.04 8.16 -12.36
C TYR A 63 13.47 7.81 -11.89
N PRO A 64 13.65 7.17 -10.73
CA PRO A 64 14.96 6.79 -10.23
C PRO A 64 15.59 5.71 -11.12
N GLY A 65 16.72 6.00 -11.76
CA GLY A 65 17.46 5.01 -12.56
C GLY A 65 18.63 4.34 -11.82
N THR A 66 18.94 4.80 -10.61
CA THR A 66 20.10 4.37 -9.81
C THR A 66 19.82 4.45 -8.31
N GLU A 67 20.57 3.71 -7.50
CA GLU A 67 20.54 3.81 -6.02
C GLU A 67 20.83 5.24 -5.53
N GLU A 68 21.69 5.99 -6.23
CA GLU A 68 21.99 7.39 -5.89
C GLU A 68 20.76 8.30 -6.10
N GLU A 69 20.00 8.08 -7.16
CA GLU A 69 18.75 8.81 -7.41
C GLU A 69 17.64 8.39 -6.45
N MET A 70 17.52 7.10 -6.11
CA MET A 70 16.63 6.62 -5.03
C MET A 70 16.94 7.33 -3.71
N PHE A 71 18.22 7.37 -3.33
CA PHE A 71 18.65 8.09 -2.15
C PHE A 71 18.34 9.58 -2.26
N ALA A 72 18.60 10.22 -3.41
CA ALA A 72 18.26 11.63 -3.60
C ALA A 72 16.76 11.91 -3.42
N ILE A 73 15.87 11.09 -3.99
CA ILE A 73 14.41 11.26 -3.87
C ILE A 73 13.97 11.02 -2.43
N SER A 74 14.48 9.99 -1.74
CA SER A 74 14.14 9.73 -0.34
C SER A 74 14.47 10.92 0.58
N LEU A 75 15.61 11.61 0.35
CA LEU A 75 16.00 12.81 1.10
C LEU A 75 15.07 14.00 0.84
N LEU A 76 14.44 14.07 -0.34
CA LEU A 76 13.42 15.10 -0.66
C LEU A 76 12.17 14.97 0.22
N THR A 77 11.97 13.86 0.93
CA THR A 77 10.90 13.75 1.95
C THR A 77 11.00 14.86 2.99
N SER A 78 12.21 15.31 3.36
CA SER A 78 12.35 16.48 4.25
C SER A 78 11.74 17.74 3.64
N LEU A 79 11.87 17.93 2.32
CA LEU A 79 11.26 19.03 1.59
C LEU A 79 9.75 18.86 1.42
N GLN A 80 9.22 17.64 1.38
CA GLN A 80 7.78 17.37 1.38
C GLN A 80 7.09 17.88 2.65
N PHE A 81 7.79 17.97 3.79
CA PHE A 81 7.20 18.38 5.07
C PHE A 81 7.84 19.65 5.64
N MET A 82 8.49 20.45 4.79
CA MET A 82 9.21 21.64 5.20
C MET A 82 8.28 22.63 5.91
N GLY A 83 8.69 23.10 7.09
CA GLY A 83 7.89 24.05 7.88
C GLY A 83 6.58 23.48 8.43
N GLY A 84 6.37 22.17 8.36
CA GLY A 84 5.15 21.49 8.81
C GLY A 84 3.98 21.56 7.81
N GLU A 85 4.20 22.09 6.61
CA GLU A 85 3.24 22.03 5.49
C GLU A 85 3.57 20.79 4.63
N TYR A 86 2.54 20.09 4.09
CA TYR A 86 2.74 18.96 3.17
C TYR A 86 2.81 19.45 1.72
N HIS A 87 3.90 19.15 1.05
CA HIS A 87 4.20 19.45 -0.34
C HIS A 87 4.25 18.14 -1.14
N PRO A 88 3.31 17.91 -2.06
CA PRO A 88 3.16 16.62 -2.74
C PRO A 88 4.34 16.30 -3.66
N LEU A 89 4.63 15.01 -3.81
CA LEU A 89 5.62 14.48 -4.73
C LEU A 89 4.94 13.71 -5.87
N VAL A 90 5.39 13.97 -7.09
CA VAL A 90 5.05 13.23 -8.30
C VAL A 90 6.34 12.71 -8.92
N ILE A 91 6.40 11.42 -9.24
CA ILE A 91 7.56 10.80 -9.88
C ILE A 91 7.17 10.45 -11.31
N CYS A 92 7.85 11.04 -12.30
CA CYS A 92 7.61 10.70 -13.70
C CYS A 92 7.75 9.19 -13.96
N SER A 93 7.05 8.69 -14.98
CA SER A 93 7.16 7.30 -15.42
C SER A 93 8.56 6.97 -15.97
N PRO A 94 8.93 5.68 -16.12
CA PRO A 94 10.26 5.27 -16.55
C PRO A 94 10.76 5.90 -17.87
N ASP A 95 9.84 6.23 -18.78
CA ASP A 95 10.11 6.93 -20.04
C ASP A 95 10.35 8.45 -19.89
N GLY A 96 10.24 8.98 -18.68
CA GLY A 96 10.58 10.37 -18.32
C GLY A 96 9.48 11.38 -18.66
N VAL A 97 8.22 10.94 -18.65
CA VAL A 97 7.04 11.79 -18.86
C VAL A 97 6.08 11.63 -17.68
N LEU A 98 5.06 12.47 -17.62
CA LEU A 98 3.89 12.20 -16.77
C LEU A 98 2.94 11.26 -17.52
N SER A 99 2.51 10.19 -16.86
CA SER A 99 1.48 9.29 -17.38
C SER A 99 0.12 9.99 -17.51
N ASP A 100 -0.78 9.41 -18.30
CA ASP A 100 -2.14 9.93 -18.45
C ASP A 100 -2.90 9.96 -17.11
N HIS A 101 -2.64 8.99 -16.22
CA HIS A 101 -3.24 8.92 -14.89
C HIS A 101 -2.73 10.02 -13.95
N GLU A 102 -1.45 10.38 -14.02
CA GLU A 102 -0.89 11.51 -13.26
C GLU A 102 -1.43 12.84 -13.80
N LEU A 103 -1.46 13.02 -15.12
CA LEU A 103 -2.03 14.21 -15.75
C LEU A 103 -3.52 14.37 -15.41
N PHE A 104 -4.27 13.26 -15.37
CA PHE A 104 -5.64 13.26 -14.88
C PHE A 104 -5.71 13.76 -13.43
N THR A 105 -4.90 13.23 -12.52
CA THR A 105 -4.87 13.68 -11.13
C THR A 105 -4.58 15.17 -11.02
N LEU A 106 -3.50 15.63 -11.66
CA LEU A 106 -3.04 17.02 -11.58
C LEU A 106 -4.08 18.01 -12.12
N SER A 107 -4.75 17.66 -13.21
CA SER A 107 -5.81 18.50 -13.81
C SER A 107 -7.09 18.57 -12.97
N HIS A 108 -7.28 17.63 -12.03
CA HIS A 108 -8.44 17.59 -11.13
C HIS A 108 -8.12 18.10 -9.73
N LEU A 109 -6.90 18.52 -9.42
CA LEU A 109 -6.64 19.25 -8.16
C LEU A 109 -7.27 20.64 -8.22
N LYS A 110 -7.96 21.06 -7.15
CA LYS A 110 -8.56 22.40 -7.01
C LYS A 110 -7.49 23.49 -7.05
N THR A 111 -6.28 23.17 -6.60
CA THR A 111 -5.15 24.10 -6.51
C THR A 111 -4.03 23.71 -7.46
N ASP A 112 -3.83 24.52 -8.51
CA ASP A 112 -2.68 24.40 -9.42
C ASP A 112 -1.42 24.99 -8.76
N ARG A 113 -0.75 24.21 -7.91
CA ARG A 113 0.44 24.64 -7.15
C ARG A 113 1.62 24.95 -8.06
N PRO A 114 2.46 25.96 -7.74
CA PRO A 114 3.81 26.07 -8.30
C PRO A 114 4.56 24.74 -8.27
N LYS A 115 5.29 24.42 -9.33
CA LYS A 115 6.03 23.16 -9.46
C LYS A 115 7.52 23.39 -9.33
N VAL A 116 8.17 22.54 -8.55
CA VAL A 116 9.63 22.44 -8.41
C VAL A 116 10.05 21.10 -9.00
N PHE A 117 10.91 21.12 -10.01
CA PHE A 117 11.28 19.92 -10.76
C PHE A 117 12.72 19.52 -10.51
N PHE A 118 12.94 18.28 -10.05
CA PHE A 118 14.25 17.71 -9.85
C PHE A 118 14.59 16.72 -10.97
N THR A 119 15.55 17.09 -11.82
CA THR A 119 15.91 16.30 -13.00
C THR A 119 17.38 16.41 -13.33
N ASN A 120 17.95 15.33 -13.85
CA ASN A 120 19.29 15.30 -14.42
C ASN A 120 19.26 15.34 -15.97
N ARG A 121 18.07 15.42 -16.57
CA ARG A 121 17.84 15.31 -18.02
C ARG A 121 17.58 16.69 -18.64
N GLU A 122 18.47 17.16 -19.50
CA GLU A 122 18.37 18.51 -20.12
C GLU A 122 17.06 18.76 -20.89
N THR A 123 16.49 17.72 -21.52
CA THR A 123 15.26 17.85 -22.32
C THR A 123 13.98 17.64 -21.52
N ALA A 124 14.04 17.11 -20.29
CA ALA A 124 12.85 16.77 -19.51
C ALA A 124 11.98 18.01 -19.20
N PRO A 125 12.51 19.17 -18.77
CA PRO A 125 11.67 20.33 -18.44
C PRO A 125 10.79 20.80 -19.60
N ALA A 126 11.32 20.77 -20.83
CA ALA A 126 10.56 21.15 -22.02
C ALA A 126 9.42 20.17 -22.32
N ASN A 127 9.68 18.87 -22.17
CA ASN A 127 8.68 17.82 -22.41
C ASN A 127 7.56 17.87 -21.35
N ILE A 128 7.92 17.95 -20.06
CA ILE A 128 6.95 18.06 -18.97
C ILE A 128 6.10 19.32 -19.12
N ASN A 129 6.72 20.47 -19.43
CA ASN A 129 5.98 21.72 -19.67
C ASN A 129 5.01 21.62 -20.85
N GLN A 130 5.33 20.85 -21.89
CA GLN A 130 4.41 20.59 -22.99
C GLN A 130 3.19 19.78 -22.52
N GLN A 131 3.39 18.74 -21.70
CA GLN A 131 2.30 17.93 -21.14
C GLN A 131 1.40 18.75 -20.22
N LEU A 132 1.99 19.49 -19.28
CA LEU A 132 1.25 20.38 -18.36
C LEU A 132 0.43 21.42 -19.13
N SER A 133 1.03 22.08 -20.13
CA SER A 133 0.34 23.05 -20.97
C SER A 133 -0.81 22.42 -21.77
N GLY A 134 -0.64 21.17 -22.22
CA GLY A 134 -1.68 20.39 -22.89
C GLY A 134 -2.93 20.16 -22.02
N MET A 135 -2.73 20.08 -20.69
CA MET A 135 -3.79 19.96 -19.69
C MET A 135 -4.28 21.32 -19.15
N GLY A 136 -3.72 22.43 -19.63
CA GLY A 136 -4.06 23.77 -19.13
C GLY A 136 -3.45 24.12 -17.76
N LEU A 137 -2.47 23.36 -17.29
CA LEU A 137 -1.75 23.58 -16.03
C LEU A 137 -0.60 24.57 -16.22
N ALA A 138 -0.25 25.30 -15.16
CA ALA A 138 0.87 26.22 -15.17
C ALA A 138 2.20 25.48 -15.43
N PRO A 139 3.09 26.04 -16.28
CA PRO A 139 4.39 25.44 -16.53
C PRO A 139 5.32 25.58 -15.32
N ILE A 140 6.33 24.73 -15.27
CA ILE A 140 7.49 24.83 -14.39
C ILE A 140 8.35 26.00 -14.88
N ASN A 141 8.70 26.92 -13.97
CA ASN A 141 9.62 28.02 -14.26
C ASN A 141 11.06 27.50 -14.28
N ASP A 142 11.90 28.03 -15.18
CA ASP A 142 13.32 27.66 -15.27
C ASP A 142 14.10 27.83 -13.95
N SER A 143 13.66 28.75 -13.07
CA SER A 143 14.27 28.97 -11.75
C SER A 143 13.97 27.86 -10.73
N GLU A 144 12.93 27.06 -10.98
CA GLU A 144 12.47 25.98 -10.10
C GLU A 144 12.88 24.60 -10.62
N VAL A 145 13.82 24.55 -11.58
CA VAL A 145 14.43 23.32 -12.06
C VAL A 145 15.77 23.13 -11.36
N HIS A 146 15.89 22.00 -10.66
CA HIS A 146 17.05 21.66 -9.84
C HIS A 146 17.62 20.30 -10.24
N PRO A 147 18.93 20.06 -10.02
CA PRO A 147 19.50 18.74 -10.25
C PRO A 147 18.94 17.73 -9.24
N LEU A 148 18.68 16.50 -9.70
CA LEU A 148 18.32 15.39 -8.82
C LEU A 148 19.60 14.75 -8.27
N VAL A 149 20.10 15.29 -7.15
CA VAL A 149 21.33 14.82 -6.51
C VAL A 149 21.18 14.73 -4.99
N PRO A 150 21.87 13.79 -4.33
CA PRO A 150 21.88 13.74 -2.87
C PRO A 150 22.29 15.08 -2.25
N GLY A 151 21.51 15.56 -1.28
CA GLY A 151 21.79 16.80 -0.54
C GLY A 151 21.20 18.07 -1.14
N ILE A 152 20.48 17.99 -2.27
CA ILE A 152 19.78 19.16 -2.84
C ILE A 152 18.80 19.78 -1.82
N ALA A 153 18.15 18.97 -0.98
CA ALA A 153 17.24 19.42 0.07
C ALA A 153 17.90 20.45 1.03
N GLY A 154 19.17 20.23 1.39
CA GLY A 154 19.94 21.12 2.27
C GLY A 154 20.27 22.49 1.67
N THR A 155 19.96 22.72 0.39
CA THR A 155 20.19 24.01 -0.29
C THR A 155 19.00 24.96 -0.17
N PHE A 156 17.84 24.49 0.28
CA PHE A 156 16.62 25.31 0.35
C PHE A 156 16.48 26.03 1.68
N PHE A 157 15.99 27.28 1.66
CA PHE A 157 15.54 28.00 2.85
C PHE A 157 14.28 27.35 3.43
N GLY A 158 14.13 27.36 4.76
CA GLY A 158 12.90 26.94 5.46
C GLY A 158 13.14 25.95 6.60
N PHE A 159 14.30 25.30 6.61
CA PHE A 159 14.68 24.34 7.64
C PHE A 159 15.33 24.99 8.86
N SER A 160 15.20 24.32 10.00
CA SER A 160 15.88 24.65 11.27
C SER A 160 17.38 24.32 11.22
N GLY A 161 17.78 23.41 10.34
CA GLY A 161 19.14 22.91 10.20
C GLY A 161 19.20 21.75 9.21
N ILE A 162 20.28 20.98 9.29
CA ILE A 162 20.48 19.77 8.49
C ILE A 162 20.71 18.56 9.39
N MET A 163 20.25 17.42 8.91
CA MET A 163 20.50 16.10 9.49
C MET A 163 21.23 15.27 8.45
N GLU A 164 22.41 14.75 8.82
CA GLU A 164 23.15 13.83 7.96
C GLU A 164 22.54 12.43 8.06
N VAL A 165 22.47 11.73 6.94
CA VAL A 165 22.18 10.29 6.88
C VAL A 165 23.18 9.64 5.91
N GLU A 166 23.55 8.40 6.19
CA GLU A 166 24.60 7.69 5.45
C GLU A 166 24.08 7.11 4.13
N ASP A 167 22.86 6.55 4.14
CA ASP A 167 22.33 5.78 3.03
C ASP A 167 20.79 5.88 2.89
N TYR A 168 20.29 5.24 1.84
CA TYR A 168 18.87 5.17 1.51
C TYR A 168 18.06 4.53 2.63
N GLU A 169 18.52 3.43 3.22
CA GLU A 169 17.82 2.74 4.29
C GLU A 169 17.60 3.65 5.51
N GLU A 170 18.67 4.30 6.00
CA GLU A 170 18.57 5.22 7.13
C GLU A 170 17.62 6.39 6.85
N SER A 171 17.63 6.90 5.61
CA SER A 171 16.76 8.02 5.23
C SER A 171 15.27 7.70 5.38
N LEU A 172 14.86 6.44 5.18
CA LEU A 172 13.47 6.01 5.36
C LEU A 172 13.06 6.16 6.83
N TRP A 173 13.91 5.69 7.76
CA TRP A 173 13.65 5.77 9.20
C TRP A 173 13.78 7.18 9.77
N ALA A 174 14.68 7.98 9.22
CA ALA A 174 14.96 9.34 9.68
C ALA A 174 13.87 10.34 9.26
N ALA A 175 13.11 10.04 8.20
CA ALA A 175 12.12 10.94 7.61
C ALA A 175 11.10 11.53 8.62
N PRO A 176 10.46 10.75 9.50
CA PRO A 176 9.50 11.31 10.47
C PRO A 176 10.19 12.20 11.49
N TYR A 177 11.40 11.86 11.94
CA TYR A 177 12.14 12.69 12.89
C TYR A 177 12.58 14.02 12.24
N ALA A 178 13.02 13.97 10.99
CA ALA A 178 13.40 15.15 10.21
C ALA A 178 12.20 16.09 10.00
N LYS A 179 11.01 15.56 9.69
CA LYS A 179 9.75 16.33 9.67
C LYS A 179 9.53 17.07 11.00
N ASN A 180 9.52 16.33 12.11
CA ASN A 180 9.13 16.88 13.42
C ASN A 180 10.16 17.85 14.01
N THR A 181 11.40 17.80 13.54
CA THR A 181 12.46 18.75 13.90
C THR A 181 12.71 19.81 12.82
N ASN A 182 11.97 19.75 11.70
CA ASN A 182 12.10 20.59 10.52
C ASN A 182 13.57 20.67 10.04
N MET A 183 14.22 19.52 9.86
CA MET A 183 15.60 19.43 9.36
C MET A 183 15.65 18.93 7.92
N ALA A 184 16.52 19.53 7.11
CA ALA A 184 16.82 19.02 5.79
C ALA A 184 17.69 17.77 5.90
N LEU A 185 17.25 16.68 5.26
CA LEU A 185 18.05 15.47 5.15
C LEU A 185 19.14 15.66 4.08
N VAL A 186 20.38 15.34 4.42
CA VAL A 186 21.55 15.45 3.52
C VAL A 186 22.45 14.22 3.65
N PRO A 187 23.19 13.83 2.60
CA PRO A 187 24.15 12.74 2.69
C PRO A 187 25.31 13.12 3.63
N GLY A 188 25.73 12.21 4.49
CA GLY A 188 26.82 12.44 5.43
C GLY A 188 27.12 11.23 6.32
N GLY A 189 27.41 11.48 7.60
CA GLY A 189 27.54 10.39 8.56
C GLY A 189 26.18 9.85 9.02
N ARG A 190 26.16 8.59 9.46
CA ARG A 190 24.99 7.95 10.07
C ARG A 190 24.58 8.70 11.34
N THR A 191 23.33 9.14 11.41
CA THR A 191 22.68 9.73 12.59
C THR A 191 22.05 8.66 13.48
N PHE A 192 21.38 7.67 12.88
CA PHE A 192 20.76 6.55 13.56
C PHE A 192 21.40 5.23 13.12
N GLU A 193 22.01 4.51 14.06
CA GLU A 193 22.65 3.22 13.80
C GLU A 193 21.62 2.13 13.47
N THR A 194 20.38 2.27 13.96
CA THR A 194 19.28 1.32 13.73
C THR A 194 17.93 2.04 13.65
N GLN A 195 16.95 1.39 13.02
CA GLN A 195 15.54 1.84 12.99
C GLN A 195 14.96 2.08 14.40
N GLU A 196 15.34 1.29 15.42
CA GLU A 196 14.90 1.48 16.81
C GLU A 196 15.48 2.77 17.42
N GLN A 197 16.69 3.19 17.01
CA GLN A 197 17.25 4.46 17.48
C GLN A 197 16.48 5.65 16.91
N ALA A 198 16.11 5.60 15.62
CA ALA A 198 15.28 6.62 14.99
C ALA A 198 13.91 6.72 15.70
N HIS A 199 13.28 5.58 15.98
CA HIS A 199 12.02 5.55 16.72
C HIS A 199 12.14 6.07 18.16
N ASN A 200 13.17 5.65 18.90
CA ASN A 200 13.41 6.17 20.25
C ASN A 200 13.60 7.69 20.24
N ALA A 201 14.26 8.24 19.21
CA ALA A 201 14.40 9.68 19.05
C ALA A 201 13.05 10.37 18.83
N LEU A 202 12.17 9.82 17.99
CA LEU A 202 10.78 10.31 17.84
C LEU A 202 10.02 10.32 19.17
N ARG A 203 10.11 9.23 19.95
CA ARG A 203 9.48 9.16 21.27
C ARG A 203 10.00 10.21 22.24
N THR A 204 11.28 10.59 22.15
CA THR A 204 11.80 11.71 22.97
C THR A 204 11.18 13.07 22.64
N LEU A 205 10.57 13.22 21.46
CA LEU A 205 9.76 14.39 21.08
C LEU A 205 8.31 14.31 21.59
N GLY A 206 7.93 13.20 22.25
CA GLY A 206 6.57 12.96 22.74
C GLY A 206 5.62 12.37 21.69
N ILE A 207 6.16 11.82 20.61
CA ILE A 207 5.40 11.17 19.54
C ILE A 207 5.37 9.67 19.81
N ASP A 208 4.17 9.14 20.08
CA ASP A 208 3.93 7.70 20.22
C ASP A 208 3.26 7.22 18.94
N SER A 209 3.96 6.39 18.18
CA SER A 209 3.54 6.03 16.82
C SER A 209 2.58 4.85 16.87
N GLY A 210 1.30 5.10 16.57
CA GLY A 210 0.31 4.05 16.30
C GLY A 210 0.39 3.48 14.88
N TYR A 211 1.39 3.89 14.08
CA TYR A 211 1.52 3.49 12.68
C TYR A 211 2.89 2.83 12.43
N ALA A 212 2.91 1.73 11.70
CA ALA A 212 4.13 1.10 11.21
C ALA A 212 4.14 1.06 9.68
N VAL A 213 5.30 1.35 9.08
CA VAL A 213 5.57 1.20 7.66
C VAL A 213 6.64 0.12 7.50
N VAL A 214 6.35 -0.94 6.77
CA VAL A 214 7.30 -1.99 6.42
C VAL A 214 7.73 -1.80 4.97
N ALA A 215 9.02 -1.79 4.70
CA ALA A 215 9.59 -1.54 3.38
C ALA A 215 10.84 -2.40 3.16
N ASN A 216 11.25 -2.60 1.91
CA ASN A 216 12.50 -3.30 1.60
C ASN A 216 13.43 -2.36 0.80
N PRO A 217 14.52 -1.86 1.39
CA PRO A 217 15.39 -0.87 0.75
C PRO A 217 16.15 -1.45 -0.47
N ASP A 218 16.14 -2.77 -0.65
CA ASP A 218 16.77 -3.46 -1.77
C ASP A 218 15.83 -3.67 -2.97
N ASP A 219 14.58 -3.17 -2.92
CA ASP A 219 13.54 -3.39 -3.95
C ASP A 219 13.72 -2.60 -5.26
N HIS A 220 14.90 -2.03 -5.50
CA HIS A 220 15.18 -1.30 -6.75
C HIS A 220 15.56 -2.24 -7.91
N SER A 221 16.04 -3.45 -7.61
CA SER A 221 16.34 -4.44 -8.66
C SER A 221 16.33 -5.88 -8.15
N LEU A 222 15.93 -6.80 -9.03
CA LEU A 222 16.06 -8.24 -8.81
C LEU A 222 17.51 -8.67 -8.52
N GLU A 223 18.50 -7.98 -9.11
CA GLU A 223 19.91 -8.30 -8.87
C GLU A 223 20.30 -8.06 -7.41
N THR A 224 19.85 -6.96 -6.83
CA THR A 224 20.10 -6.62 -5.42
C THR A 224 19.29 -7.54 -4.51
N MET A 225 18.00 -7.71 -4.78
CA MET A 225 17.14 -8.61 -4.03
C MET A 225 17.70 -10.04 -3.96
N ARG A 226 18.21 -10.61 -5.06
CA ARG A 226 18.83 -11.95 -5.11
C ARG A 226 20.08 -12.11 -4.24
N ARG A 227 20.68 -11.02 -3.76
CA ARG A 227 21.83 -11.03 -2.84
C ARG A 227 21.40 -11.01 -1.38
N THR A 228 20.13 -10.71 -1.10
CA THR A 228 19.56 -10.78 0.25
C THR A 228 19.43 -12.25 0.68
N MET A 229 19.61 -12.51 1.97
CA MET A 229 19.94 -13.86 2.46
C MET A 229 18.78 -14.87 2.40
N ASP A 230 17.60 -14.45 1.93
CA ASP A 230 16.35 -15.24 1.99
C ASP A 230 15.45 -15.02 0.76
N TYR A 231 16.04 -14.50 -0.32
CA TYR A 231 15.35 -14.26 -1.57
C TYR A 231 14.81 -15.54 -2.22
N ASP A 232 13.56 -15.51 -2.69
CA ASP A 232 12.99 -16.59 -3.50
C ASP A 232 12.93 -16.17 -4.98
N PRO A 233 13.72 -16.80 -5.88
CA PRO A 233 13.64 -16.56 -7.31
C PRO A 233 12.30 -16.93 -7.95
N TYR A 234 11.45 -17.73 -7.30
CA TYR A 234 10.10 -17.98 -7.77
C TYR A 234 9.31 -16.67 -7.94
N ASP A 235 9.53 -15.69 -7.05
CA ASP A 235 8.80 -14.43 -7.04
C ASP A 235 9.30 -13.41 -8.09
N ASP A 236 10.33 -13.74 -8.88
CA ASP A 236 10.96 -12.82 -9.86
C ASP A 236 9.92 -12.23 -10.85
N ALA A 237 8.90 -13.01 -11.23
CA ALA A 237 7.93 -12.65 -12.27
C ALA A 237 6.94 -11.56 -11.85
N TRP A 238 6.79 -11.31 -10.54
CA TRP A 238 5.83 -10.36 -9.96
C TRP A 238 6.53 -9.20 -9.22
N PHE A 239 7.81 -8.98 -9.54
CA PHE A 239 8.58 -7.91 -8.94
C PHE A 239 8.17 -6.54 -9.48
N CYS A 240 7.83 -5.64 -8.56
CA CYS A 240 7.56 -4.23 -8.84
C CYS A 240 8.69 -3.40 -8.24
N PRO A 241 9.49 -2.68 -9.05
CA PRO A 241 10.66 -1.98 -8.53
C PRO A 241 10.30 -0.67 -7.82
N ASP A 242 11.18 -0.27 -6.90
CA ASP A 242 11.29 1.07 -6.31
C ASP A 242 10.10 1.54 -5.45
N ILE A 243 9.09 0.69 -5.21
CA ILE A 243 7.88 1.05 -4.46
C ILE A 243 8.22 1.50 -3.02
N SER A 244 9.22 0.88 -2.39
CA SER A 244 9.70 1.21 -1.02
C SER A 244 10.15 2.65 -0.85
N LEU A 245 10.44 3.38 -1.94
CA LEU A 245 10.76 4.80 -1.90
C LEU A 245 9.64 5.62 -1.25
N MET A 246 8.39 5.18 -1.41
CA MET A 246 7.22 5.83 -0.83
C MET A 246 7.13 5.66 0.69
N ALA A 247 7.88 4.73 1.28
CA ALA A 247 7.88 4.49 2.71
C ALA A 247 8.31 5.72 3.51
N ALA A 248 9.29 6.49 3.03
CA ALA A 248 9.74 7.71 3.70
C ALA A 248 8.61 8.75 3.79
N GLN A 249 7.90 8.97 2.68
CA GLN A 249 6.77 9.89 2.60
C GLN A 249 5.64 9.46 3.53
N MET A 250 5.23 8.19 3.46
CA MET A 250 4.17 7.66 4.33
C MET A 250 4.54 7.76 5.81
N ALA A 251 5.79 7.40 6.14
CA ALA A 251 6.26 7.44 7.51
C ALA A 251 6.32 8.86 8.06
N ALA A 252 6.80 9.82 7.26
CA ALA A 252 6.76 11.22 7.65
C ALA A 252 5.32 11.73 7.77
N TYR A 253 4.42 11.37 6.85
CA TYR A 253 3.02 11.79 6.92
C TYR A 253 2.35 11.36 8.24
N HIS A 254 2.52 10.08 8.61
CA HIS A 254 1.87 9.44 9.76
C HIS A 254 2.66 9.44 11.07
N ASP A 255 3.87 10.02 11.06
CA ASP A 255 4.81 9.93 12.18
C ASP A 255 5.15 8.47 12.58
N ALA A 256 5.28 7.61 11.57
CA ALA A 256 5.34 6.16 11.71
C ALA A 256 6.68 5.60 12.20
N PHE A 257 6.64 4.38 12.77
CA PHE A 257 7.80 3.50 12.86
C PHE A 257 8.10 2.92 11.47
N VAL A 258 9.36 2.86 11.06
CA VAL A 258 9.74 2.23 9.78
C VAL A 258 10.56 0.97 10.02
N ILE A 259 10.09 -0.16 9.49
CA ILE A 259 10.77 -1.47 9.53
C ILE A 259 11.35 -1.75 8.14
N THR A 260 12.68 -1.85 8.04
CA THR A 260 13.35 -2.30 6.81
C THR A 260 14.20 -3.53 7.01
N ASN A 261 14.73 -3.71 8.23
CA ASN A 261 15.58 -4.83 8.55
C ASN A 261 14.82 -5.83 9.43
N THR A 262 14.65 -7.05 8.92
CA THR A 262 13.99 -8.15 9.62
C THR A 262 14.81 -9.42 9.48
N THR A 263 14.78 -10.26 10.51
CA THR A 263 15.47 -11.55 10.48
C THR A 263 14.43 -12.65 10.27
N PRO A 264 14.49 -13.42 9.17
CA PRO A 264 13.59 -14.55 8.97
C PRO A 264 13.70 -15.57 10.11
N LEU A 265 12.58 -16.17 10.50
CA LEU A 265 12.50 -17.06 11.65
C LEU A 265 12.89 -18.51 11.32
N ASP A 266 13.87 -19.07 12.04
CA ASP A 266 14.42 -20.42 11.79
C ASP A 266 13.72 -21.58 12.55
N SER A 267 12.76 -21.30 13.43
CA SER A 267 12.12 -22.33 14.25
C SER A 267 10.65 -22.07 14.58
N THR A 268 9.83 -23.12 14.52
CA THR A 268 8.39 -23.13 14.86
C THR A 268 8.13 -23.23 16.37
N GLU A 269 8.99 -22.67 17.24
CA GLU A 269 8.56 -22.51 18.64
C GLU A 269 7.33 -21.58 18.74
N TRP A 270 7.06 -20.89 17.64
CA TRP A 270 5.90 -20.05 17.40
C TRP A 270 4.61 -20.83 17.08
N VAL A 271 3.52 -20.18 17.43
CA VAL A 271 2.17 -20.68 17.67
C VAL A 271 1.38 -20.92 16.38
N LEU A 272 2.04 -21.15 15.24
CA LEU A 272 1.38 -21.28 13.95
C LEU A 272 1.76 -22.60 13.27
N ASN A 273 0.78 -23.43 12.92
CA ASN A 273 0.98 -24.61 12.05
C ASN A 273 1.19 -24.18 10.58
N LEU A 274 1.99 -23.14 10.34
CA LEU A 274 2.40 -22.69 9.00
C LEU A 274 3.66 -23.42 8.55
N ASP A 275 3.77 -23.63 7.24
CA ASP A 275 5.00 -24.16 6.65
C ASP A 275 6.11 -23.09 6.70
N LEU A 276 7.10 -23.28 7.57
CA LEU A 276 8.28 -22.39 7.67
C LEU A 276 9.02 -22.26 6.34
N SER A 277 9.03 -23.31 5.51
CA SER A 277 9.74 -23.25 4.23
C SER A 277 9.13 -22.22 3.28
N GLN A 278 7.86 -21.88 3.49
CA GLN A 278 7.11 -20.90 2.71
C GLN A 278 6.98 -19.55 3.43
N ASN A 279 6.95 -19.53 4.76
CA ASN A 279 6.58 -18.34 5.54
C ASN A 279 7.73 -17.68 6.32
N ARG A 280 8.96 -18.19 6.22
CA ARG A 280 10.12 -17.74 7.04
C ARG A 280 10.30 -16.23 7.10
N ARG A 281 10.21 -15.56 5.94
CA ARG A 281 10.38 -14.10 5.81
C ARG A 281 9.19 -13.33 6.38
N ALA A 282 7.96 -13.78 6.07
CA ALA A 282 6.75 -13.15 6.59
C ALA A 282 6.72 -13.21 8.12
N LEU A 283 7.10 -14.35 8.69
CA LEU A 283 7.25 -14.55 10.13
C LEU A 283 8.30 -13.63 10.77
N GLY A 284 9.43 -13.40 10.11
CA GLY A 284 10.45 -12.46 10.61
C GLY A 284 9.96 -11.00 10.66
N ILE A 285 9.15 -10.59 9.68
CA ILE A 285 8.50 -9.27 9.68
C ILE A 285 7.46 -9.19 10.80
N HIS A 286 6.64 -10.23 10.93
CA HIS A 286 5.59 -10.31 11.95
C HIS A 286 6.15 -10.20 13.37
N GLU A 287 7.17 -10.98 13.70
CA GLU A 287 7.82 -10.91 15.01
C GLU A 287 8.34 -9.50 15.30
N LYS A 288 8.88 -8.82 14.28
CA LYS A 288 9.33 -7.44 14.44
C LYS A 288 8.18 -6.47 14.73
N LEU A 289 7.02 -6.66 14.10
CA LEU A 289 5.82 -5.88 14.37
C LEU A 289 5.32 -6.11 15.80
N ARG A 290 5.38 -7.34 16.32
CA ARG A 290 5.05 -7.65 17.73
C ARG A 290 5.98 -6.90 18.69
N GLU A 291 7.29 -6.94 18.45
CA GLU A 291 8.27 -6.21 19.27
C GLU A 291 7.96 -4.70 19.31
N VAL A 292 7.52 -4.13 18.18
CA VAL A 292 7.14 -2.71 18.12
C VAL A 292 5.83 -2.47 18.88
N ASN A 293 4.84 -3.34 18.72
CA ASN A 293 3.54 -3.26 19.40
C ASN A 293 3.67 -3.28 20.94
N ASP A 294 4.60 -4.08 21.47
CA ASP A 294 4.92 -4.14 22.91
C ASP A 294 5.44 -2.80 23.46
N ILE A 295 6.02 -1.96 22.60
CA ILE A 295 6.62 -0.67 22.98
C ILE A 295 5.62 0.47 22.79
N SER A 296 4.86 0.44 21.69
CA SER A 296 3.87 1.41 21.25
C SER A 296 2.78 0.65 20.50
N PRO A 297 1.57 0.49 21.07
CA PRO A 297 0.49 -0.26 20.42
C PRO A 297 0.23 0.26 19.01
N LEU A 298 0.23 -0.66 18.05
CA LEU A 298 0.02 -0.34 16.64
C LEU A 298 -1.48 -0.32 16.35
N GLU A 299 -1.94 0.76 15.72
CA GLU A 299 -3.28 0.86 15.15
C GLU A 299 -3.29 0.47 13.67
N TYR A 300 -2.20 0.74 12.95
CA TYR A 300 -2.07 0.55 11.51
C TYR A 300 -0.70 0.01 11.11
N ILE A 301 -0.69 -0.84 10.08
CA ILE A 301 0.50 -1.39 9.43
C ILE A 301 0.36 -1.19 7.92
N ALA A 302 1.29 -0.47 7.31
CA ALA A 302 1.39 -0.36 5.86
C ALA A 302 2.59 -1.14 5.34
N LEU A 303 2.35 -2.09 4.44
CA LEU A 303 3.37 -2.77 3.66
C LEU A 303 3.62 -1.98 2.39
N VAL A 304 4.86 -1.58 2.10
CA VAL A 304 5.20 -0.76 0.92
C VAL A 304 6.13 -1.58 0.03
N GLY A 305 5.56 -2.25 -0.97
CA GLY A 305 6.32 -3.14 -1.86
C GLY A 305 5.49 -4.28 -2.46
N SER A 306 6.04 -4.91 -3.51
CA SER A 306 5.46 -6.13 -4.09
C SER A 306 5.63 -7.35 -3.16
N ALA A 307 4.98 -8.46 -3.48
CA ALA A 307 5.14 -9.72 -2.75
C ALA A 307 6.62 -10.20 -2.75
N THR A 308 7.34 -9.99 -3.84
CA THR A 308 8.78 -10.29 -3.94
C THR A 308 9.61 -9.52 -2.90
N ALA A 309 9.31 -8.24 -2.71
CA ALA A 309 9.99 -7.35 -1.78
C ALA A 309 9.58 -7.63 -0.32
N LEU A 310 8.26 -7.72 -0.09
CA LEU A 310 7.61 -7.98 1.19
C LEU A 310 6.59 -9.11 1.01
N PRO A 311 6.87 -10.33 1.49
CA PRO A 311 6.04 -11.50 1.24
C PRO A 311 4.63 -11.35 1.82
N GLN A 312 3.64 -12.01 1.22
CA GLN A 312 2.38 -12.31 1.90
C GLN A 312 2.56 -13.64 2.65
N PHE A 313 1.79 -13.86 3.72
CA PHE A 313 1.71 -15.19 4.31
C PHE A 313 1.08 -16.18 3.33
N LEU A 314 1.54 -17.42 3.36
CA LEU A 314 1.05 -18.54 2.55
C LEU A 314 0.43 -19.58 3.49
N THR A 315 -0.90 -19.73 3.45
CA THR A 315 -1.62 -20.72 4.27
C THR A 315 -2.17 -21.84 3.38
N GLN A 316 -2.07 -23.11 3.80
CA GLN A 316 -2.56 -24.25 2.99
C GLN A 316 -4.02 -24.58 3.32
N SER A 317 -4.88 -24.77 2.31
CA SER A 317 -6.31 -25.07 2.50
C SER A 317 -6.73 -26.54 2.26
N GLY A 318 -5.88 -27.37 1.64
CA GLY A 318 -6.06 -28.85 1.67
C GLY A 318 -6.43 -29.58 0.37
N GLY A 319 -5.64 -29.41 -0.69
CA GLY A 319 -5.52 -30.29 -1.88
C GLY A 319 -6.40 -30.01 -3.11
N THR A 320 -7.12 -28.87 -3.22
CA THR A 320 -7.94 -28.47 -4.39
C THR A 320 -7.80 -26.97 -4.72
N GLU A 321 -8.35 -26.52 -5.86
CA GLU A 321 -8.39 -25.10 -6.30
C GLU A 321 -8.64 -24.13 -5.12
N GLY A 322 -7.73 -23.19 -4.90
CA GLY A 322 -7.64 -22.40 -3.64
C GLY A 322 -6.65 -22.96 -2.60
N ASP A 323 -5.70 -23.80 -3.02
CA ASP A 323 -4.82 -24.60 -2.16
C ASP A 323 -3.87 -23.84 -1.25
N ILE A 324 -3.48 -22.63 -1.66
CA ILE A 324 -2.60 -21.74 -0.91
C ILE A 324 -3.24 -20.37 -0.90
N VAL A 325 -3.43 -19.77 0.29
CA VAL A 325 -3.92 -18.40 0.43
C VAL A 325 -2.80 -17.43 0.70
N ASN A 326 -2.76 -16.35 -0.08
CA ASN A 326 -1.93 -15.19 0.19
C ASN A 326 -2.61 -14.25 1.18
N SER A 327 -1.98 -13.95 2.31
CA SER A 327 -2.56 -13.09 3.35
C SER A 327 -1.62 -11.98 3.82
N ASP A 328 -2.11 -10.73 3.79
CA ASP A 328 -1.51 -9.60 4.50
C ASP A 328 -2.17 -9.38 5.88
N VAL A 329 -3.42 -9.78 6.05
CA VAL A 329 -4.20 -9.59 7.29
C VAL A 329 -3.50 -10.24 8.50
N MET A 330 -2.77 -11.34 8.28
CA MET A 330 -1.99 -12.01 9.31
C MET A 330 -0.95 -11.11 9.99
N TYR A 331 -0.47 -10.04 9.34
CA TYR A 331 0.40 -9.04 9.97
C TYR A 331 -0.27 -8.24 11.09
N GLY A 332 -1.60 -8.22 11.15
CA GLY A 332 -2.36 -7.44 12.12
C GLY A 332 -2.61 -8.12 13.46
N PHE A 333 -2.31 -9.42 13.59
CA PHE A 333 -2.46 -10.17 14.84
C PHE A 333 -1.15 -10.14 15.62
N LEU A 334 -1.02 -9.24 16.59
CA LEU A 334 0.25 -8.90 17.22
C LEU A 334 0.36 -9.42 18.67
N ASP A 335 -0.76 -9.73 19.31
CA ASP A 335 -0.79 -10.30 20.67
C ASP A 335 -0.92 -11.84 20.66
N ASP A 336 -0.92 -12.44 21.85
CA ASP A 336 -1.14 -13.87 22.07
C ASP A 336 -2.60 -14.29 21.86
N ASP A 337 -3.55 -13.34 21.92
CA ASP A 337 -4.94 -13.59 21.51
C ASP A 337 -5.03 -13.51 19.99
N ASN A 338 -5.04 -14.67 19.36
CA ASN A 338 -5.18 -14.75 17.93
C ASN A 338 -6.61 -14.51 17.45
N THR A 339 -7.65 -14.57 18.28
CA THR A 339 -9.02 -14.34 17.80
C THR A 339 -9.34 -12.86 17.53
N TYR A 340 -8.38 -11.98 17.76
CA TYR A 340 -8.54 -10.54 17.65
C TYR A 340 -7.35 -9.93 16.91
N MET A 341 -7.62 -9.26 15.79
CA MET A 341 -6.64 -8.47 15.06
C MET A 341 -6.42 -7.14 15.81
N ASP A 342 -5.16 -6.82 16.13
CA ASP A 342 -4.74 -5.65 16.91
C ASP A 342 -4.57 -4.39 16.05
N ALA A 343 -3.97 -4.55 14.87
CA ALA A 343 -3.69 -3.46 13.95
C ALA A 343 -4.31 -3.70 12.57
N ALA A 344 -4.82 -2.64 11.95
CA ALA A 344 -5.33 -2.68 10.58
C ALA A 344 -4.17 -2.75 9.58
N VAL A 345 -4.25 -3.63 8.58
CA VAL A 345 -3.18 -3.84 7.60
C VAL A 345 -3.60 -3.34 6.22
N GLY A 346 -2.71 -2.64 5.54
CA GLY A 346 -2.84 -2.32 4.11
C GLY A 346 -1.51 -2.42 3.37
N ARG A 347 -1.56 -2.46 2.04
CA ARG A 347 -0.37 -2.54 1.18
C ARG A 347 -0.39 -1.49 0.07
N ILE A 348 0.71 -0.77 -0.08
CA ILE A 348 0.99 0.02 -1.28
C ILE A 348 1.73 -0.88 -2.29
N ILE A 349 1.09 -1.13 -3.42
CA ILE A 349 1.63 -1.90 -4.54
C ILE A 349 1.10 -1.36 -5.87
N GLN A 350 2.01 -1.21 -6.83
CA GLN A 350 1.75 -0.76 -8.20
C GLN A 350 2.81 -1.37 -9.12
N TYR A 351 2.64 -1.26 -10.44
CA TYR A 351 3.65 -1.73 -11.40
C TYR A 351 5.03 -1.05 -11.22
N ASP A 352 5.03 0.20 -10.78
CA ASP A 352 6.23 0.97 -10.49
C ASP A 352 5.94 2.13 -9.52
N VAL A 353 7.00 2.83 -9.10
CA VAL A 353 6.92 3.92 -8.13
C VAL A 353 6.19 5.17 -8.63
N SER A 354 6.10 5.41 -9.95
CA SER A 354 5.35 6.56 -10.49
C SER A 354 3.86 6.43 -10.18
N LEU A 355 3.30 5.25 -10.45
CA LEU A 355 1.91 4.94 -10.13
C LEU A 355 1.66 4.91 -8.62
N ALA A 356 2.60 4.42 -7.82
CA ALA A 356 2.48 4.45 -6.36
C ALA A 356 2.46 5.89 -5.83
N SER A 357 3.30 6.77 -6.39
CA SER A 357 3.29 8.19 -6.06
C SER A 357 1.96 8.85 -6.41
N ASN A 358 1.34 8.48 -7.53
CA ASN A 358 0.01 8.98 -7.93
C ASN A 358 -1.11 8.49 -6.99
N GLN A 359 -1.05 7.23 -6.52
CA GLN A 359 -1.99 6.71 -5.54
C GLN A 359 -1.90 7.48 -4.21
N LEU A 360 -0.69 7.72 -3.70
CA LEU A 360 -0.49 8.50 -2.48
C LEU A 360 -0.85 9.98 -2.66
N LEU A 361 -0.57 10.56 -3.83
CA LEU A 361 -0.99 11.92 -4.16
C LEU A 361 -2.52 12.07 -4.04
N LYS A 362 -3.28 11.15 -4.63
CA LYS A 362 -4.76 11.14 -4.53
C LYS A 362 -5.23 10.91 -3.09
N THR A 363 -4.52 10.08 -2.34
CA THR A 363 -4.86 9.77 -0.94
C THR A 363 -4.64 10.99 -0.03
N TYR A 364 -3.49 11.65 -0.11
CA TYR A 364 -3.12 12.76 0.79
C TYR A 364 -3.65 14.12 0.35
N LEU A 365 -3.98 14.27 -0.93
CA LEU A 365 -4.72 15.42 -1.45
C LEU A 365 -6.19 15.10 -1.72
N PHE A 366 -6.74 14.07 -1.07
CA PHE A 366 -8.14 13.67 -1.23
C PHE A 366 -9.07 14.89 -1.16
N ASP A 367 -8.87 15.77 -0.17
CA ASP A 367 -9.68 16.98 0.01
C ASP A 367 -9.45 18.10 -1.01
N ASP A 368 -8.28 18.15 -1.60
CA ASP A 368 -7.95 19.12 -2.66
C ASP A 368 -8.34 18.60 -4.06
N PHE A 369 -8.68 17.32 -4.23
CA PHE A 369 -9.23 16.81 -5.48
C PHE A 369 -10.62 17.43 -5.75
N SER A 370 -10.91 17.77 -7.00
CA SER A 370 -12.16 18.38 -7.46
C SER A 370 -13.39 17.65 -6.92
N ASP A 371 -14.47 18.37 -6.63
CA ASP A 371 -15.67 17.75 -6.05
C ASP A 371 -16.48 16.94 -7.08
N THR A 372 -16.26 17.22 -8.37
CA THR A 372 -16.97 16.60 -9.47
C THR A 372 -16.03 16.04 -10.54
N VAL A 373 -16.46 14.96 -11.19
CA VAL A 373 -15.81 14.38 -12.37
C VAL A 373 -16.80 14.32 -13.51
N THR A 374 -16.27 14.41 -14.74
CA THR A 374 -17.09 14.33 -15.95
C THR A 374 -17.02 12.93 -16.53
N VAL A 375 -18.18 12.29 -16.70
CA VAL A 375 -18.32 10.92 -17.21
C VAL A 375 -19.18 10.90 -18.47
N ASN A 376 -18.82 10.07 -19.44
CA ASN A 376 -19.56 9.95 -20.70
C ASN A 376 -20.23 8.58 -20.83
N TYR A 377 -21.48 8.48 -20.36
CA TYR A 377 -22.28 7.26 -20.44
C TYR A 377 -22.68 6.99 -21.89
N ARG A 378 -22.41 5.77 -22.38
CA ARG A 378 -22.59 5.37 -23.77
C ARG A 378 -24.05 5.10 -24.11
N ASP A 379 -24.78 4.39 -23.25
CA ASP A 379 -26.02 3.72 -23.69
C ASP A 379 -27.31 4.10 -22.94
N VAL A 380 -27.27 4.51 -21.66
CA VAL A 380 -28.52 4.54 -20.84
C VAL A 380 -28.96 5.94 -20.42
N ALA A 381 -28.01 6.79 -20.04
CA ALA A 381 -28.27 8.23 -19.85
C ALA A 381 -27.98 9.04 -21.12
N GLY A 382 -27.07 8.54 -21.97
CA GLY A 382 -26.56 9.20 -23.17
C GLY A 382 -25.81 10.49 -22.86
N GLY A 383 -24.54 10.56 -23.24
CA GLY A 383 -23.77 11.80 -23.25
C GLY A 383 -23.01 12.08 -21.96
N THR A 384 -22.60 13.34 -21.81
CA THR A 384 -21.67 13.79 -20.78
C THR A 384 -22.42 14.26 -19.53
N HIS A 385 -22.06 13.69 -18.38
CA HIS A 385 -22.65 13.98 -17.07
C HIS A 385 -21.56 14.41 -16.10
N GLU A 386 -21.89 15.38 -15.25
CA GLU A 386 -21.06 15.78 -14.13
C GLU A 386 -21.56 15.04 -12.88
N LYS A 387 -20.66 14.31 -12.21
CA LYS A 387 -20.96 13.51 -11.01
C LYS A 387 -20.20 14.07 -9.81
N GLU A 388 -20.90 14.35 -8.71
CA GLU A 388 -20.28 14.62 -7.40
C GLU A 388 -19.78 13.30 -6.81
N TRP A 389 -18.64 12.83 -7.31
CA TRP A 389 -18.13 11.48 -7.02
C TRP A 389 -17.98 11.22 -5.53
N ARG A 390 -17.60 12.23 -4.73
CA ARG A 390 -17.46 12.13 -3.27
C ARG A 390 -18.75 11.77 -2.54
N LYS A 391 -19.91 11.99 -3.16
CA LYS A 391 -21.24 11.62 -2.65
C LYS A 391 -21.99 10.78 -3.68
N HIS A 392 -21.24 9.97 -4.42
CA HIS A 392 -21.80 9.06 -5.39
C HIS A 392 -21.25 7.64 -5.18
N GLY A 393 -22.14 6.71 -4.85
CA GLY A 393 -21.82 5.29 -4.76
C GLY A 393 -22.17 4.51 -6.02
N ALA A 394 -21.55 3.37 -6.22
CA ALA A 394 -21.93 2.39 -7.21
C ALA A 394 -21.96 1.00 -6.57
N SER A 395 -23.08 0.30 -6.72
CA SER A 395 -23.24 -1.04 -6.18
C SER A 395 -23.57 -2.03 -7.30
N PHE A 396 -22.80 -3.10 -7.36
CA PHE A 396 -22.85 -4.12 -8.40
C PHE A 396 -23.15 -5.49 -7.79
N SER A 397 -24.16 -6.16 -8.33
CA SER A 397 -24.57 -7.50 -7.93
C SER A 397 -24.39 -8.48 -9.09
N GLY A 398 -23.48 -9.44 -8.95
CA GLY A 398 -23.15 -10.42 -9.99
C GLY A 398 -24.27 -11.42 -10.26
N PHE A 399 -24.44 -11.82 -11.52
CA PHE A 399 -25.62 -12.58 -11.96
C PHE A 399 -25.75 -13.97 -11.37
N GLU A 400 -24.73 -14.82 -11.48
CA GLU A 400 -24.88 -16.21 -11.04
C GLU A 400 -25.11 -16.30 -9.53
N ILE A 401 -24.42 -15.47 -8.75
CA ILE A 401 -24.60 -15.37 -7.29
C ILE A 401 -26.02 -14.90 -6.94
N THR A 402 -26.48 -13.80 -7.53
CA THR A 402 -27.73 -13.14 -7.08
C THR A 402 -28.99 -13.60 -7.83
N TYR A 403 -28.88 -13.99 -9.10
CA TYR A 403 -30.00 -14.44 -9.94
C TYR A 403 -30.11 -15.95 -10.07
N GLU A 404 -29.01 -16.68 -10.28
CA GLU A 404 -29.07 -18.14 -10.49
C GLU A 404 -29.14 -18.90 -9.16
N ARG A 405 -28.30 -18.53 -8.20
CA ARG A 405 -28.27 -19.14 -6.87
C ARG A 405 -29.28 -18.51 -5.90
N MET A 406 -29.86 -17.36 -6.27
CA MET A 406 -30.80 -16.59 -5.43
C MET A 406 -30.22 -16.23 -4.04
N GLN A 407 -28.91 -16.03 -3.95
CA GLN A 407 -28.27 -15.63 -2.70
C GLN A 407 -28.65 -14.17 -2.39
N ALA A 408 -28.95 -13.88 -1.13
CA ALA A 408 -29.19 -12.51 -0.69
C ALA A 408 -27.91 -11.71 -0.92
N THR A 409 -27.99 -10.56 -1.58
CA THR A 409 -26.84 -9.67 -1.74
C THR A 409 -27.06 -8.42 -0.91
N PRO A 410 -26.07 -8.03 -0.07
CA PRO A 410 -26.21 -6.78 0.66
C PRO A 410 -26.10 -5.53 -0.24
N GLY A 411 -25.81 -5.70 -1.54
CA GLY A 411 -25.57 -4.58 -2.46
C GLY A 411 -26.71 -3.58 -2.57
N ARG A 412 -27.97 -4.01 -2.40
CA ARG A 412 -29.11 -3.07 -2.38
C ARG A 412 -29.27 -2.36 -1.04
N TRP A 413 -28.86 -2.98 0.06
CA TRP A 413 -28.93 -2.37 1.39
C TRP A 413 -27.88 -1.26 1.52
N ILE A 414 -26.68 -1.44 0.98
CA ILE A 414 -25.68 -0.34 0.88
C ILE A 414 -26.23 0.87 0.10
N CYS A 415 -27.04 0.66 -0.94
CA CYS A 415 -27.70 1.79 -1.61
C CYS A 415 -28.61 2.58 -0.66
N THR A 416 -29.20 1.92 0.34
CA THR A 416 -30.00 2.57 1.38
C THR A 416 -29.10 3.33 2.34
N ASP A 417 -27.98 2.75 2.76
CA ASP A 417 -26.97 3.43 3.60
C ASP A 417 -26.40 4.67 2.89
N PHE A 418 -26.16 4.58 1.57
CA PHE A 418 -25.84 5.73 0.73
C PHE A 418 -26.96 6.77 0.72
N GLU A 419 -28.23 6.38 0.52
CA GLU A 419 -29.36 7.33 0.58
C GLU A 419 -29.46 8.03 1.94
N ASP A 420 -29.28 7.30 3.03
CA ASP A 420 -29.37 7.81 4.41
C ASP A 420 -28.17 8.71 4.76
N ALA A 421 -26.98 8.43 4.23
CA ALA A 421 -25.82 9.31 4.26
C ALA A 421 -25.95 10.53 3.33
N GLY A 422 -27.05 10.62 2.55
CA GLY A 422 -27.34 11.73 1.64
C GLY A 422 -26.59 11.66 0.30
N PHE A 423 -26.14 10.47 -0.10
CA PHE A 423 -25.42 10.23 -1.34
C PHE A 423 -26.39 9.87 -2.46
N THR A 424 -25.93 10.05 -3.69
CA THR A 424 -26.56 9.47 -4.88
C THR A 424 -25.89 8.15 -5.19
N TYR A 425 -26.52 7.27 -5.97
CA TYR A 425 -25.87 6.02 -6.36
C TYR A 425 -26.34 5.49 -7.71
N ASP A 426 -25.45 4.73 -8.36
CA ASP A 426 -25.77 3.84 -9.46
C ASP A 426 -25.90 2.40 -8.91
N TYR A 427 -26.93 1.66 -9.31
CA TYR A 427 -27.14 0.26 -8.92
C TYR A 427 -27.24 -0.61 -10.16
N VAL A 428 -26.39 -1.63 -10.23
CA VAL A 428 -26.34 -2.61 -11.32
C VAL A 428 -26.65 -3.99 -10.72
N GLY A 429 -27.91 -4.41 -10.88
CA GLY A 429 -28.45 -5.61 -10.26
C GLY A 429 -29.98 -5.69 -10.39
N PRO A 430 -30.63 -6.69 -9.77
CA PRO A 430 -32.08 -6.88 -9.89
C PRO A 430 -32.85 -5.79 -9.12
N PHE A 431 -33.88 -5.18 -9.73
CA PHE A 431 -34.79 -4.31 -8.96
C PHE A 431 -35.68 -5.20 -8.09
N ASN A 432 -35.70 -4.91 -6.78
CA ASN A 432 -36.54 -5.50 -5.73
C ASN A 432 -36.05 -6.75 -4.98
N THR A 433 -34.81 -7.21 -5.15
CA THR A 433 -34.31 -8.36 -4.37
C THR A 433 -33.51 -7.92 -3.14
N GLY A 434 -34.20 -7.28 -2.21
CA GLY A 434 -33.89 -7.44 -0.79
C GLY A 434 -34.61 -8.65 -0.17
N ASN A 435 -35.71 -9.14 -0.78
CA ASN A 435 -36.38 -10.43 -0.53
C ASN A 435 -37.74 -10.54 -1.28
N LYS A 436 -37.79 -10.56 -2.62
CA LYS A 436 -39.04 -10.90 -3.35
C LYS A 436 -38.82 -11.85 -4.53
N LEU A 437 -39.41 -13.03 -4.38
CA LEU A 437 -39.43 -14.15 -5.32
C LEU A 437 -40.18 -13.91 -6.65
N LEU A 438 -40.87 -12.79 -6.86
CA LEU A 438 -41.67 -12.58 -8.08
C LEU A 438 -41.77 -11.08 -8.43
N ASP A 439 -41.65 -10.80 -9.73
CA ASP A 439 -41.70 -9.51 -10.45
C ASP A 439 -40.40 -8.68 -10.50
N GLY A 440 -39.47 -9.15 -11.33
CA GLY A 440 -38.24 -8.43 -11.69
C GLY A 440 -38.47 -7.42 -12.83
N THR A 441 -38.04 -6.19 -12.60
CA THR A 441 -37.61 -5.28 -13.68
C THR A 441 -36.10 -5.11 -13.52
N ILE A 442 -35.33 -5.09 -14.59
CA ILE A 442 -33.88 -4.86 -14.58
C ILE A 442 -33.68 -3.40 -15.03
N ASN A 443 -33.01 -2.52 -14.27
CA ASN A 443 -32.51 -1.28 -14.88
C ASN A 443 -31.24 -1.62 -15.64
N SER A 444 -31.23 -1.12 -16.85
CA SER A 444 -30.34 -1.48 -17.92
C SER A 444 -29.02 -0.69 -17.92
N MET A 445 -28.40 -0.35 -16.78
CA MET A 445 -27.13 0.42 -16.76
C MET A 445 -25.87 -0.43 -17.06
N GLU A 446 -26.04 -1.66 -17.51
CA GLU A 446 -25.00 -2.70 -17.62
C GLU A 446 -23.92 -2.44 -18.69
N ASN A 447 -24.16 -1.59 -19.68
CA ASN A 447 -23.19 -1.30 -20.75
C ASN A 447 -22.14 -0.24 -20.40
N ASP A 448 -22.26 0.39 -19.23
CA ASP A 448 -21.46 1.56 -18.80
C ASP A 448 -20.61 1.24 -17.55
N ILE A 449 -20.17 -0.01 -17.33
CA ILE A 449 -19.46 -0.43 -16.10
C ILE A 449 -18.22 0.44 -15.81
N SER A 450 -17.36 0.64 -16.81
CA SER A 450 -16.16 1.49 -16.66
C SER A 450 -16.55 2.92 -16.33
N GLU A 451 -17.53 3.47 -17.05
CA GLU A 451 -18.03 4.82 -16.85
C GLU A 451 -18.65 5.03 -15.46
N ILE A 452 -19.43 4.07 -14.96
CA ILE A 452 -20.00 4.08 -13.60
C ILE A 452 -18.87 4.13 -12.57
N CYS A 453 -17.86 3.27 -12.69
CA CYS A 453 -16.68 3.29 -11.81
C CYS A 453 -15.96 4.65 -11.86
N GLN A 454 -15.82 5.27 -13.04
CA GLN A 454 -15.20 6.59 -13.17
C GLN A 454 -16.02 7.73 -12.53
N GLY A 455 -17.32 7.54 -12.30
CA GLY A 455 -18.21 8.55 -11.71
C GLY A 455 -18.42 8.44 -10.21
N ALA A 456 -17.99 7.33 -9.59
CA ALA A 456 -18.27 7.04 -8.19
C ALA A 456 -17.05 7.29 -7.29
N GLY A 457 -17.29 7.66 -6.03
CA GLY A 457 -16.28 7.67 -4.97
C GLY A 457 -16.26 6.38 -4.16
N TYR A 458 -17.33 5.59 -4.26
CA TYR A 458 -17.50 4.33 -3.55
C TYR A 458 -17.99 3.28 -4.53
N VAL A 459 -17.29 2.16 -4.63
CA VAL A 459 -17.71 1.04 -5.48
C VAL A 459 -17.75 -0.22 -4.65
N ALA A 460 -18.92 -0.84 -4.61
CA ALA A 460 -19.13 -2.11 -3.94
C ALA A 460 -19.53 -3.16 -4.97
N TYR A 461 -18.84 -4.29 -5.02
CA TYR A 461 -19.20 -5.42 -5.88
C TYR A 461 -19.24 -6.73 -5.12
N ARG A 462 -20.29 -7.51 -5.36
CA ARG A 462 -20.42 -8.90 -4.89
C ARG A 462 -20.75 -9.80 -6.08
N GLY A 463 -19.88 -10.76 -6.40
CA GLY A 463 -20.11 -11.67 -7.52
C GLY A 463 -18.90 -12.52 -7.89
N HIS A 464 -18.83 -12.96 -9.15
CA HIS A 464 -17.68 -13.70 -9.68
C HIS A 464 -16.49 -12.79 -9.98
N GLY A 465 -15.30 -13.35 -9.93
CA GLY A 465 -14.04 -12.67 -10.16
C GLY A 465 -13.00 -13.65 -10.67
N SER A 466 -11.93 -13.10 -11.22
CA SER A 466 -10.69 -13.81 -11.51
C SER A 466 -9.51 -12.87 -11.28
N ASP A 467 -8.30 -13.42 -11.38
CA ASP A 467 -7.06 -12.65 -11.45
C ASP A 467 -7.03 -11.68 -12.65
N THR A 468 -7.87 -11.85 -13.67
CA THR A 468 -7.88 -11.00 -14.89
C THR A 468 -9.14 -10.15 -15.08
N GLY A 469 -10.11 -10.22 -14.18
CA GLY A 469 -11.33 -9.42 -14.27
C GLY A 469 -12.21 -9.49 -13.03
N SER A 470 -13.10 -8.53 -12.89
CA SER A 470 -14.14 -8.49 -11.86
C SER A 470 -15.42 -7.86 -12.43
N LEU A 471 -16.43 -7.62 -11.59
CA LEU A 471 -17.72 -7.05 -11.99
C LEU A 471 -18.39 -7.84 -13.13
N TYR A 472 -18.45 -9.16 -12.99
CA TYR A 472 -19.14 -10.05 -13.92
C TYR A 472 -20.65 -9.80 -13.83
N GLY A 473 -21.12 -8.98 -14.76
CA GLY A 473 -22.49 -8.52 -14.85
C GLY A 473 -23.41 -9.52 -15.57
N ILE A 474 -24.69 -9.20 -15.49
CA ILE A 474 -25.81 -10.03 -15.95
C ILE A 474 -25.77 -10.28 -17.45
N ARG A 475 -26.25 -11.47 -17.83
CA ARG A 475 -26.55 -11.88 -19.20
C ARG A 475 -27.49 -10.88 -19.87
N VAL A 476 -26.95 -9.79 -20.43
CA VAL A 476 -27.65 -9.10 -21.50
C VAL A 476 -27.60 -10.04 -22.69
N TYR A 477 -28.76 -10.45 -23.20
CA TYR A 477 -28.84 -10.82 -24.61
C TYR A 477 -28.52 -9.56 -25.43
N GLY A 478 -27.24 -9.17 -25.51
CA GLY A 478 -26.76 -8.45 -26.67
C GLY A 478 -27.16 -9.26 -27.91
N PRO A 479 -27.19 -8.68 -29.11
CA PRO A 479 -27.58 -9.42 -30.32
C PRO A 479 -26.78 -10.72 -30.55
N ASN A 480 -25.66 -10.92 -29.83
CA ASN A 480 -24.79 -12.10 -29.85
C ASN A 480 -24.69 -12.91 -28.53
N GLY A 481 -25.23 -12.44 -27.39
CA GLY A 481 -25.26 -13.18 -26.11
C GLY A 481 -23.93 -13.39 -25.37
N GLU A 482 -23.07 -12.36 -25.24
CA GLU A 482 -21.80 -12.44 -24.51
C GLU A 482 -21.93 -11.90 -23.05
N GLU A 483 -21.18 -12.48 -22.11
CA GLU A 483 -21.05 -12.00 -20.72
C GLU A 483 -20.17 -10.73 -20.65
N HIS A 484 -20.65 -9.70 -19.95
CA HIS A 484 -19.92 -8.45 -19.73
C HIS A 484 -19.24 -8.47 -18.35
N GLN A 485 -17.92 -8.23 -18.34
CA GLN A 485 -17.09 -8.12 -17.14
C GLN A 485 -16.17 -6.91 -17.28
N LEU A 486 -15.72 -6.32 -16.17
CA LEU A 486 -14.64 -5.35 -16.19
C LEU A 486 -13.30 -6.10 -16.25
N ARG A 487 -12.62 -6.07 -17.39
CA ARG A 487 -11.34 -6.75 -17.60
C ARG A 487 -10.18 -5.87 -17.18
N TYR A 488 -9.02 -6.48 -16.94
CA TYR A 488 -7.76 -5.75 -16.75
C TYR A 488 -7.50 -4.74 -17.87
N SER A 489 -7.81 -5.09 -19.13
CA SER A 489 -7.62 -4.22 -20.30
C SER A 489 -8.55 -3.01 -20.33
N ASP A 490 -9.73 -3.11 -19.70
CA ASP A 490 -10.65 -1.98 -19.59
C ASP A 490 -10.13 -0.98 -18.57
N CYS A 491 -9.58 -1.47 -17.45
CA CYS A 491 -9.00 -0.66 -16.38
C CYS A 491 -7.83 0.22 -16.88
N GLN A 492 -7.02 -0.27 -17.83
CA GLN A 492 -5.92 0.49 -18.45
C GLN A 492 -6.37 1.79 -19.13
N ASN A 493 -7.65 1.91 -19.47
CA ASN A 493 -8.19 3.09 -20.14
C ASN A 493 -9.07 3.95 -19.20
N MET A 494 -9.18 3.56 -17.94
CA MET A 494 -9.97 4.26 -16.94
C MET A 494 -9.15 5.29 -16.20
N ASN A 495 -9.80 6.39 -15.84
CA ASN A 495 -9.28 7.37 -14.90
C ASN A 495 -10.28 7.51 -13.77
N LEU A 496 -9.90 7.00 -12.60
CA LEU A 496 -10.75 6.98 -11.42
C LEU A 496 -10.48 8.21 -10.54
N PRO A 497 -11.50 8.79 -9.89
CA PRO A 497 -11.25 9.70 -8.77
C PRO A 497 -10.56 8.96 -7.61
N PRO A 498 -10.20 9.64 -6.50
CA PRO A 498 -9.75 9.03 -5.25
C PRO A 498 -10.80 8.12 -4.59
N GLN A 499 -11.16 7.04 -5.27
CA GLN A 499 -12.26 6.15 -4.95
C GLN A 499 -11.83 5.10 -3.93
N LEU A 500 -12.80 4.66 -3.11
CA LEU A 500 -12.75 3.40 -2.40
C LEU A 500 -13.48 2.34 -3.24
N ALA A 501 -12.76 1.30 -3.67
CA ALA A 501 -13.32 0.15 -4.36
C ALA A 501 -13.23 -1.10 -3.48
N PHE A 502 -14.35 -1.80 -3.31
CA PHE A 502 -14.47 -2.98 -2.46
C PHE A 502 -15.15 -4.10 -3.24
N PHE A 503 -14.39 -5.13 -3.57
CA PHE A 503 -14.83 -6.17 -4.49
C PHE A 503 -14.74 -7.55 -3.83
N VAL A 504 -15.89 -8.10 -3.50
CA VAL A 504 -16.05 -9.43 -2.95
C VAL A 504 -16.27 -10.42 -4.09
N SER A 505 -15.16 -10.89 -4.65
CA SER A 505 -15.13 -11.85 -5.75
C SER A 505 -13.78 -12.55 -5.84
N CYS A 506 -13.73 -13.80 -6.31
CA CYS A 506 -12.51 -14.61 -6.32
C CYS A 506 -11.32 -13.94 -7.04
N LEU A 507 -10.12 -14.05 -6.45
CA LEU A 507 -8.80 -13.74 -7.03
C LEU A 507 -8.58 -12.33 -7.62
N ASN A 508 -9.55 -11.43 -7.50
CA ASN A 508 -9.48 -10.06 -8.03
C ASN A 508 -8.54 -9.14 -7.23
N GLY A 509 -8.05 -9.61 -6.09
CA GLY A 509 -7.02 -9.01 -5.28
C GLY A 509 -5.70 -9.78 -5.36
N LYS A 510 -5.52 -10.72 -6.28
CA LYS A 510 -4.26 -11.46 -6.42
C LYS A 510 -3.16 -10.58 -6.98
N ILE A 511 -1.95 -10.68 -6.41
CA ILE A 511 -0.77 -9.93 -6.86
C ILE A 511 0.42 -10.82 -7.26
N TYR A 512 0.42 -12.10 -6.87
CA TYR A 512 1.40 -13.11 -7.27
C TYR A 512 0.90 -14.54 -7.03
N GLY A 513 1.62 -15.55 -7.53
CA GLY A 513 1.33 -16.97 -7.31
C GLY A 513 0.44 -17.62 -8.37
N HIS A 514 -0.22 -18.72 -8.01
CA HIS A 514 -0.97 -19.57 -8.96
C HIS A 514 -2.37 -19.01 -9.30
N GLY A 515 -2.77 -19.03 -10.56
CA GLY A 515 -4.14 -18.64 -10.98
C GLY A 515 -5.18 -19.75 -10.78
N PRO A 516 -6.48 -19.46 -10.97
CA PRO A 516 -7.54 -20.47 -10.93
C PRO A 516 -7.43 -21.45 -12.10
N GLY A 517 -7.42 -22.74 -11.80
CA GLY A 517 -7.34 -23.81 -12.79
C GLY A 517 -6.86 -25.11 -12.15
N THR A 518 -7.41 -26.23 -12.58
CA THR A 518 -7.06 -27.58 -12.09
C THR A 518 -5.60 -28.00 -12.36
N ASP A 519 -4.77 -27.10 -12.88
CA ASP A 519 -3.34 -27.28 -13.07
C ASP A 519 -2.58 -26.32 -12.13
N PRO A 520 -2.00 -26.82 -11.02
CA PRO A 520 -1.11 -26.07 -10.14
C PRO A 520 0.12 -25.45 -10.85
N ALA A 521 0.28 -25.66 -12.15
CA ALA A 521 1.35 -25.10 -12.97
C ALA A 521 1.00 -23.81 -13.74
N SER A 522 -0.24 -23.29 -13.66
CA SER A 522 -0.59 -22.01 -14.30
C SER A 522 -0.46 -20.82 -13.34
N ASP A 523 0.74 -20.25 -13.27
CA ASP A 523 1.03 -18.98 -12.60
C ASP A 523 0.21 -17.82 -13.19
N VAL A 524 -0.19 -16.84 -12.36
CA VAL A 524 -0.91 -15.64 -12.84
C VAL A 524 -0.02 -14.78 -13.74
N GLU A 525 -0.60 -14.26 -14.82
CA GLU A 525 0.12 -13.36 -15.72
C GLU A 525 0.13 -11.94 -15.16
N PHE A 526 1.30 -11.47 -14.70
CA PHE A 526 1.49 -10.19 -14.01
C PHE A 526 0.89 -8.96 -14.74
N ASP A 527 1.11 -8.84 -16.05
CA ASP A 527 0.58 -7.73 -16.86
C ASP A 527 -0.95 -7.76 -17.03
N LYS A 528 -1.58 -8.90 -16.73
CA LYS A 528 -3.03 -9.12 -16.85
C LYS A 528 -3.74 -9.10 -15.50
N LEU A 529 -3.02 -8.87 -14.41
CA LEU A 529 -3.61 -8.80 -13.08
C LEU A 529 -4.62 -7.66 -13.00
N PHE A 530 -5.87 -8.00 -12.69
CA PHE A 530 -6.95 -7.04 -12.50
C PHE A 530 -6.60 -6.04 -11.38
N THR A 531 -6.08 -6.54 -10.26
CA THR A 531 -5.68 -5.73 -9.08
C THR A 531 -4.80 -4.55 -9.47
N LEU A 532 -3.68 -4.81 -10.16
CA LEU A 532 -2.71 -3.79 -10.52
C LEU A 532 -3.22 -2.87 -11.64
N ASN A 533 -3.98 -3.39 -12.60
CA ASN A 533 -4.57 -2.54 -13.65
C ASN A 533 -5.68 -1.62 -13.10
N TYR A 534 -6.47 -2.08 -12.13
CA TYR A 534 -7.47 -1.24 -11.46
C TYR A 534 -6.81 -0.21 -10.56
N LEU A 535 -5.79 -0.60 -9.79
CA LEU A 535 -4.97 0.30 -8.99
C LEU A 535 -4.27 1.36 -9.87
N ALA A 536 -3.79 1.02 -11.06
CA ALA A 536 -3.16 1.97 -11.99
C ALA A 536 -4.14 3.05 -12.50
N ALA A 537 -5.43 2.70 -12.66
CA ALA A 537 -6.49 3.68 -12.98
C ALA A 537 -6.67 4.74 -11.86
N GLY A 538 -6.14 4.45 -10.68
CA GLY A 538 -5.87 5.38 -9.59
C GLY A 538 -7.00 5.57 -8.57
N PRO A 539 -7.67 4.52 -8.07
CA PRO A 539 -8.43 4.65 -6.83
C PRO A 539 -7.46 5.00 -5.68
N ALA A 540 -7.99 5.52 -4.57
CA ALA A 540 -7.17 5.66 -3.35
C ALA A 540 -6.92 4.28 -2.75
N VAL A 541 -7.96 3.44 -2.73
CA VAL A 541 -7.94 2.11 -2.12
C VAL A 541 -8.72 1.11 -2.96
N LEU A 542 -8.16 -0.08 -3.11
CA LEU A 542 -8.83 -1.26 -3.64
C LEU A 542 -8.81 -2.38 -2.58
N VAL A 543 -9.95 -3.00 -2.35
CA VAL A 543 -10.07 -4.19 -1.51
C VAL A 543 -10.56 -5.35 -2.36
N GLY A 544 -9.88 -6.50 -2.27
CA GLY A 544 -10.19 -7.67 -3.08
C GLY A 544 -9.72 -8.98 -2.44
N ALA A 545 -10.21 -10.09 -2.95
CA ALA A 545 -9.82 -11.43 -2.51
C ALA A 545 -8.57 -11.91 -3.26
N THR A 546 -7.57 -12.39 -2.53
CA THR A 546 -6.35 -12.99 -3.08
C THR A 546 -6.60 -14.39 -3.62
N GLU A 547 -7.63 -15.08 -3.12
CA GLU A 547 -7.99 -16.45 -3.51
C GLU A 547 -9.48 -16.65 -3.85
N VAL A 548 -9.85 -17.91 -4.06
CA VAL A 548 -11.23 -18.34 -4.23
C VAL A 548 -12.04 -18.01 -2.97
N SER A 549 -12.98 -17.10 -3.15
CA SER A 549 -14.00 -16.73 -2.18
C SER A 549 -15.19 -17.68 -2.37
N PHE A 550 -15.28 -18.73 -1.54
CA PHE A 550 -16.40 -19.67 -1.56
C PHE A 550 -17.61 -19.05 -0.88
N SER A 551 -18.81 -19.32 -1.39
CA SER A 551 -20.06 -18.84 -0.78
C SER A 551 -20.99 -20.02 -0.54
N ASN A 552 -21.51 -20.12 0.68
CA ASN A 552 -22.36 -21.22 1.10
C ASN A 552 -23.85 -20.85 1.06
N ILE A 553 -24.55 -21.36 0.04
CA ILE A 553 -25.99 -21.15 -0.19
C ILE A 553 -26.85 -21.46 1.06
N GLY A 554 -26.40 -22.34 1.95
CA GLY A 554 -27.13 -22.70 3.18
C GLY A 554 -27.04 -21.66 4.30
N GLN A 555 -25.92 -20.92 4.40
CA GLN A 555 -25.69 -19.88 5.42
C GLN A 555 -26.42 -18.57 5.05
N ASP A 556 -26.55 -18.28 3.74
CA ASP A 556 -27.23 -17.08 3.22
C ASP A 556 -28.70 -16.93 3.61
N LEU A 557 -29.39 -18.03 3.93
CA LEU A 557 -30.78 -17.99 4.44
C LEU A 557 -30.89 -17.26 5.80
N HIS A 558 -29.78 -17.15 6.53
CA HIS A 558 -29.67 -16.48 7.82
C HIS A 558 -28.89 -15.16 7.77
N SER A 559 -28.15 -14.88 6.69
CA SER A 559 -27.45 -13.61 6.38
C SER A 559 -28.39 -12.43 6.02
N ILE A 560 -29.62 -12.42 6.52
CA ILE A 560 -30.63 -11.39 6.24
C ILE A 560 -30.62 -10.38 7.41
N PRO A 561 -30.71 -9.06 7.16
CA PRO A 561 -30.85 -8.04 8.19
C PRO A 561 -31.82 -8.42 9.30
N ALA A 562 -31.50 -8.00 10.52
CA ALA A 562 -32.26 -8.31 11.72
C ALA A 562 -33.76 -7.94 11.59
N GLU A 563 -34.09 -6.93 10.78
CA GLU A 563 -35.49 -6.54 10.53
C GLU A 563 -36.37 -7.63 9.88
N TYR A 564 -35.77 -8.58 9.14
CA TYR A 564 -36.49 -9.69 8.51
C TYR A 564 -36.46 -10.99 9.31
N LEU A 565 -35.52 -11.11 10.26
CA LEU A 565 -35.39 -12.24 11.18
C LEU A 565 -35.25 -11.78 12.65
N PRO A 566 -36.14 -10.92 13.19
CA PRO A 566 -35.96 -10.24 14.48
C PRO A 566 -36.08 -11.14 15.72
N PHE A 567 -36.10 -12.46 15.54
CA PHE A 567 -36.20 -13.47 16.59
C PHE A 567 -35.06 -14.50 16.53
N ILE A 568 -34.03 -14.23 15.72
CA ILE A 568 -32.83 -15.04 15.63
C ILE A 568 -31.71 -14.27 16.32
N ASP A 569 -31.20 -14.83 17.42
CA ASP A 569 -30.12 -14.23 18.22
C ASP A 569 -28.72 -14.49 17.60
N ASP A 570 -28.65 -15.24 16.49
CA ASP A 570 -27.44 -15.74 15.84
C ASP A 570 -27.62 -15.76 14.31
N HIS A 571 -27.24 -14.66 13.66
CA HIS A 571 -27.22 -14.56 12.20
C HIS A 571 -26.00 -15.32 11.70
N GLN A 572 -26.19 -16.52 11.15
CA GLN A 572 -25.09 -17.34 10.61
C GLN A 572 -24.57 -16.79 9.28
N TRP A 573 -23.93 -15.62 9.30
CA TRP A 573 -23.43 -14.95 8.11
C TRP A 573 -22.41 -15.80 7.34
N ASP A 574 -22.52 -15.84 6.01
CA ASP A 574 -21.41 -16.24 5.13
C ASP A 574 -20.31 -15.16 5.22
N HIS A 575 -19.03 -15.55 5.29
CA HIS A 575 -17.92 -14.61 5.48
C HIS A 575 -17.91 -13.49 4.44
N ASN A 576 -18.20 -13.80 3.18
CA ASN A 576 -18.19 -12.79 2.11
C ASN A 576 -19.29 -11.75 2.28
N ASP A 577 -20.47 -12.21 2.72
CA ASP A 577 -21.62 -11.33 2.90
C ASP A 577 -21.48 -10.53 4.20
N ALA A 578 -20.88 -11.11 5.24
CA ALA A 578 -20.41 -10.41 6.43
C ALA A 578 -19.39 -9.32 6.08
N TRP A 579 -18.34 -9.65 5.32
CA TRP A 579 -17.35 -8.68 4.86
C TRP A 579 -17.98 -7.55 4.06
N TYR A 580 -18.86 -7.92 3.14
CA TYR A 580 -19.58 -6.96 2.33
C TYR A 580 -20.54 -6.09 3.15
N ALA A 581 -21.10 -6.56 4.25
CA ALA A 581 -21.95 -5.75 5.13
C ALA A 581 -21.12 -4.90 6.09
N PHE A 582 -20.30 -5.54 6.93
CA PHE A 582 -19.66 -4.96 8.09
C PHE A 582 -18.58 -3.92 7.74
N VAL A 583 -17.90 -4.06 6.60
CA VAL A 583 -16.95 -3.03 6.16
C VAL A 583 -17.68 -1.73 5.80
N TRP A 584 -18.81 -1.82 5.12
CA TRP A 584 -19.58 -0.63 4.72
C TRP A 584 -20.30 0.00 5.90
N ASP A 585 -20.83 -0.82 6.80
CA ASP A 585 -21.35 -0.42 8.12
C ASP A 585 -20.29 0.37 8.91
N GLY A 586 -19.06 -0.14 8.97
CA GLY A 586 -17.95 0.56 9.65
C GLY A 586 -17.61 1.91 9.03
N ILE A 587 -17.80 2.06 7.71
CA ILE A 587 -17.49 3.28 6.96
C ILE A 587 -18.63 4.30 7.02
N LEU A 588 -19.88 3.87 6.92
CA LEU A 588 -21.05 4.75 6.76
C LEU A 588 -21.79 5.00 8.08
N ASP A 589 -21.90 3.98 8.92
CA ASP A 589 -22.73 3.98 10.13
C ASP A 589 -21.90 4.18 11.42
N HIS A 590 -20.66 3.68 11.42
CA HIS A 590 -19.70 3.87 12.51
C HIS A 590 -18.43 4.65 12.09
N PRO A 591 -18.55 5.77 11.34
CA PRO A 591 -17.39 6.44 10.75
C PRO A 591 -16.41 6.99 11.78
N ARG A 592 -16.85 7.26 13.01
CA ARG A 592 -15.97 7.77 14.07
C ARG A 592 -15.03 6.69 14.59
N GLU A 593 -15.56 5.51 14.89
CA GLU A 593 -14.81 4.39 15.46
C GLU A 593 -14.08 3.57 14.39
N HIS A 594 -14.71 3.38 13.23
CA HIS A 594 -14.28 2.43 12.20
C HIS A 594 -14.14 3.04 10.80
N GLY A 595 -14.36 4.36 10.63
CA GLY A 595 -14.46 5.00 9.32
C GLY A 595 -13.19 5.13 8.48
N THR A 596 -12.07 4.54 8.88
CA THR A 596 -10.94 4.32 7.96
C THR A 596 -11.07 2.95 7.32
N ILE A 597 -10.65 2.77 6.07
CA ILE A 597 -10.81 1.50 5.37
C ILE A 597 -10.16 0.32 6.13
N GLY A 598 -8.98 0.55 6.72
CA GLY A 598 -8.27 -0.45 7.49
C GLY A 598 -9.00 -0.80 8.78
N LYS A 599 -9.54 0.19 9.52
CA LYS A 599 -10.32 -0.08 10.74
C LYS A 599 -11.65 -0.75 10.44
N ALA A 600 -12.31 -0.40 9.34
CA ALA A 600 -13.53 -1.08 8.90
C ALA A 600 -13.26 -2.56 8.53
N ALA A 601 -12.19 -2.84 7.79
CA ALA A 601 -11.76 -4.20 7.48
C ALA A 601 -11.38 -4.99 8.74
N GLN A 602 -10.56 -4.41 9.62
CA GLN A 602 -10.19 -4.99 10.91
C GLN A 602 -11.43 -5.29 11.77
N TRP A 603 -12.35 -4.34 11.86
CA TRP A 603 -13.59 -4.49 12.63
C TRP A 603 -14.47 -5.59 12.05
N SER A 604 -14.62 -5.65 10.72
CA SER A 604 -15.34 -6.72 10.02
C SER A 604 -14.78 -8.10 10.38
N GLU A 605 -13.46 -8.31 10.32
CA GLU A 605 -12.85 -9.59 10.70
C GLU A 605 -13.06 -9.92 12.17
N ASN A 606 -12.77 -8.97 13.07
CA ASN A 606 -12.95 -9.17 14.50
C ASN A 606 -14.41 -9.48 14.86
N ARG A 607 -15.35 -8.80 14.21
CA ARG A 607 -16.78 -9.02 14.38
C ARG A 607 -17.19 -10.42 13.91
N TYR A 608 -16.72 -10.85 12.75
CA TYR A 608 -16.98 -12.19 12.23
C TYR A 608 -16.38 -13.28 13.14
N MET A 609 -15.14 -13.11 13.60
CA MET A 609 -14.44 -14.04 14.50
C MET A 609 -15.06 -14.15 15.90
N ASN A 610 -15.74 -13.10 16.40
CA ASN A 610 -16.41 -13.12 17.70
C ASN A 610 -17.67 -14.00 17.73
N TYR A 611 -18.34 -14.15 16.58
CA TYR A 611 -19.56 -14.96 16.43
C TYR A 611 -19.46 -15.90 15.23
N PRO A 612 -18.50 -16.85 15.23
CA PRO A 612 -18.25 -17.65 14.06
C PRO A 612 -19.40 -18.65 13.86
N PRO A 613 -19.99 -18.74 12.66
CA PRO A 613 -20.98 -19.77 12.39
C PRO A 613 -20.32 -21.15 12.58
N ASN A 614 -20.91 -22.00 13.42
CA ASN A 614 -20.50 -23.39 13.66
C ASN A 614 -19.15 -23.63 14.40
N ASN A 615 -18.75 -22.80 15.37
CA ASN A 615 -17.51 -22.97 16.15
C ASN A 615 -16.23 -22.98 15.27
N GLN A 616 -15.89 -21.88 14.62
CA GLN A 616 -14.58 -21.71 13.98
C GLN A 616 -13.58 -21.03 14.95
N PRO A 617 -12.58 -21.74 15.54
CA PRO A 617 -11.63 -21.15 16.49
C PRO A 617 -10.34 -20.60 15.85
N ALA A 618 -9.87 -19.45 16.33
CA ALA A 618 -8.49 -18.90 16.37
C ALA A 618 -7.48 -19.10 15.19
N PRO A 619 -6.97 -18.02 14.53
CA PRO A 619 -6.10 -18.02 13.32
C PRO A 619 -4.78 -18.71 13.46
N MET A 620 -4.37 -18.98 14.69
CA MET A 620 -3.09 -19.60 14.95
C MET A 620 -3.18 -21.03 15.52
N TYR A 621 -4.38 -21.57 15.80
CA TYR A 621 -4.51 -22.92 16.37
C TYR A 621 -5.46 -23.84 15.57
N PRO A 622 -5.00 -24.52 14.50
CA PRO A 622 -5.84 -25.48 13.80
C PRO A 622 -5.77 -26.84 14.52
N ASP A 623 -6.49 -26.97 15.64
CA ASP A 623 -6.85 -28.27 16.22
C ASP A 623 -8.37 -28.47 16.04
N GLY A 624 -8.76 -28.95 14.86
CA GLY A 624 -10.16 -29.12 14.45
C GLY A 624 -10.33 -28.76 12.98
N GLU A 625 -11.39 -29.22 12.33
CA GLU A 625 -11.77 -28.77 10.99
C GLU A 625 -12.13 -27.27 11.07
N VAL A 626 -11.21 -26.37 10.67
CA VAL A 626 -11.41 -24.91 10.77
C VAL A 626 -10.99 -24.21 9.48
N ASP A 627 -11.90 -23.41 8.90
CA ASP A 627 -11.78 -22.75 7.60
C ASP A 627 -11.11 -21.36 7.69
N TRP A 628 -9.91 -21.28 8.27
CA TRP A 628 -9.12 -20.03 8.38
C TRP A 628 -8.76 -19.36 7.07
N TYR A 629 -8.78 -20.15 6.00
CA TYR A 629 -8.57 -19.63 4.66
C TYR A 629 -9.56 -18.48 4.38
N GLU A 630 -10.78 -18.52 4.94
CA GLU A 630 -11.83 -17.53 4.69
C GLU A 630 -11.46 -16.15 5.24
N VAL A 631 -11.01 -16.07 6.50
CA VAL A 631 -10.69 -14.82 7.23
C VAL A 631 -9.36 -14.17 6.78
N THR A 632 -8.62 -14.80 5.86
CA THR A 632 -7.25 -14.37 5.54
C THR A 632 -7.04 -13.92 4.10
N PHE A 633 -8.03 -14.10 3.22
CA PHE A 633 -7.84 -13.87 1.79
C PHE A 633 -8.16 -12.45 1.32
N PHE A 634 -8.84 -11.60 2.11
CA PHE A 634 -9.08 -10.23 1.69
C PHE A 634 -7.87 -9.34 1.96
N ALA A 635 -7.45 -8.56 0.97
CA ALA A 635 -6.35 -7.62 1.10
C ALA A 635 -6.83 -6.18 0.86
N VAL A 636 -6.32 -5.25 1.66
CA VAL A 636 -6.50 -3.81 1.47
C VAL A 636 -5.28 -3.25 0.74
N TYR A 637 -5.45 -2.85 -0.52
CA TYR A 637 -4.42 -2.21 -1.32
C TYR A 637 -4.60 -0.69 -1.31
N GLY A 638 -3.81 -0.02 -0.48
CA GLY A 638 -3.89 1.41 -0.20
C GLY A 638 -3.39 1.73 1.21
N ASP A 639 -3.46 2.99 1.60
CA ASP A 639 -3.17 3.41 2.98
C ASP A 639 -4.30 2.94 3.91
N PRO A 640 -4.05 2.06 4.89
CA PRO A 640 -5.11 1.54 5.76
C PRO A 640 -5.74 2.61 6.65
N SER A 641 -5.09 3.77 6.84
CA SER A 641 -5.65 4.91 7.57
C SER A 641 -6.51 5.83 6.71
N PHE A 642 -6.61 5.57 5.40
CA PHE A 642 -7.41 6.39 4.51
C PHE A 642 -8.88 6.43 4.97
N ARG A 643 -9.39 7.65 5.11
CA ARG A 643 -10.77 7.95 5.48
C ARG A 643 -11.49 8.55 4.27
N PRO A 644 -12.52 7.88 3.73
CA PRO A 644 -13.30 8.44 2.63
C PRO A 644 -14.21 9.59 3.13
N ALA A 645 -14.88 10.28 2.19
CA ALA A 645 -15.72 11.45 2.47
C ALA A 645 -17.07 11.09 3.13
N VAL A 646 -17.04 10.68 4.41
CA VAL A 646 -18.22 10.43 5.24
C VAL A 646 -18.22 11.40 6.43
N ASP A 647 -19.39 11.89 6.84
CA ASP A 647 -19.50 12.74 8.03
C ASP A 647 -19.23 11.89 9.28
N GLU A 648 -18.20 12.23 10.07
CA GLU A 648 -17.86 11.45 11.29
C GLU A 648 -18.97 11.45 12.34
N MET A 649 -19.94 12.37 12.21
CA MET A 649 -21.09 12.46 13.09
C MET A 649 -22.35 11.86 12.46
N SER A 650 -22.26 11.28 11.24
CA SER A 650 -23.37 10.51 10.70
C SER A 650 -23.60 9.30 11.59
N SER A 651 -24.85 9.15 12.00
CA SER A 651 -25.40 7.93 12.55
C SER A 651 -26.69 7.76 11.79
N PRO A 652 -26.64 7.08 10.63
CA PRO A 652 -27.85 6.73 9.89
C PRO A 652 -28.82 6.05 10.86
N GLY A 653 -30.10 6.41 10.75
CA GLY A 653 -31.11 5.92 11.69
C GLY A 653 -31.45 4.44 11.50
N TYR A 654 -30.83 3.79 10.52
CA TYR A 654 -31.05 2.43 10.10
C TYR A 654 -29.71 1.70 10.11
N ASP A 655 -29.53 0.81 11.10
CA ASP A 655 -28.41 -0.12 11.19
C ASP A 655 -29.00 -1.54 11.06
N PRO A 656 -29.01 -2.11 9.85
CA PRO A 656 -29.56 -3.44 9.61
C PRO A 656 -28.59 -4.57 9.94
N TRP A 657 -27.31 -4.24 10.11
CA TRP A 657 -26.20 -5.17 10.13
C TRP A 657 -26.00 -5.63 11.56
N HIS A 658 -26.63 -6.72 11.96
CA HIS A 658 -26.43 -7.32 13.29
C HIS A 658 -25.79 -8.69 13.15
N ASN A 659 -24.76 -8.96 13.96
CA ASN A 659 -24.06 -10.24 13.98
C ASN A 659 -24.39 -11.06 15.25
N GLY A 660 -24.63 -10.39 16.38
CA GLY A 660 -24.97 -11.06 17.64
C GLY A 660 -25.61 -10.16 18.68
N PRO A 661 -25.84 -10.67 19.91
CA PRO A 661 -26.54 -9.95 20.98
C PRO A 661 -25.86 -8.66 21.43
N ASP A 662 -24.54 -8.54 21.21
CA ASP A 662 -23.77 -7.33 21.54
C ASP A 662 -24.03 -6.17 20.56
N ASP A 663 -24.68 -6.44 19.43
CA ASP A 663 -25.06 -5.45 18.41
C ASP A 663 -26.50 -4.92 18.60
N MET A 664 -27.32 -5.50 19.50
CA MET A 664 -28.76 -5.18 19.68
C MET A 664 -29.11 -4.14 20.76
#